data_AF-A0A9D5N9Z3-F1
#
_entry.id   AF-A0A9D5N9Z3-F1
#
_cell.length_a   1.000
_cell.length_b   1.000
_cell.length_c   1.000
_cell.angle_alpha   90.00
_cell.angle_beta   90.00
_cell.angle_gamma   90.00
#
_symmetry.space_group_name_H-M   'P 1'
#
loop_
_entity.id
_entity.type
_entity.pdbx_description
1 polymer ?
#
loop_
_entity_poly.entity_id
_entity_poly.type
_entity_poly.pdbx_seq_one_letter_code
_entity_poly.pdbx_strand_id
1 'polypeptide(L)'
;MIYRFESIEYRGGRRILNGFALGKQPEAEITYAVFSRNMERVNADIVKLPRNDVGVRFLNRIVDNDLGFSISFECAQTDPYFLVIHCGDETKKFRISENTARYYNGLMELRNSPVLRRALNSVRAMRSKELTYPQYLKKTSASKVQLQKQREMEVTADMPKFSVVIPLYNTPHEFMKALCESILEQTYPKFEVCFADGSADDSLAEVIASFKDERLRYLHIGENLGISGNTNKALEMAEGDFIMLCDHDDLLTPDAFYEMAQAVMNHPECDCVYSDEDKIDQAGKNVYEPHFKPDFNIDMLRSENYICHLFAVRKTLTDTYGGFNSVYDGAQDFDFILRMCEHAREVVHVPKVLYHWRSSPASTASNPESKMYAYKAGAAAVKAHYERALPEVKITDVIKGANYGLYHVLFHFDEKPLISVIIPNKDHIADLERAVSSLLEKSTWGNFEVIIVENNSEQEETFRFYETLQKKYSQVRVLNYAGEFNYSAVNNMGVKAAKGEYILLMNNDVELIEETSVEEMMGYAQREDVGAVGCRLLYENGAIQHAGVIIGIGVADHAFKGTFSADGTYFNRAMTPQDYSAVTAAVMLTKKSVYLEAGGLDEKLAVAFNDIDYCLRLNRLGKLVVYNPYACFHHYESLSRGQDNTSEKNARYMSELSLFTQRWQEIYKQGDPYYNPNLTLEKTDFSLRKIS
;
A
#
# COMPACT_ATOMS: atom_id res chain seq x y z
N MET A 1 8.25 -30.11 -21.20
CA MET A 1 8.32 -28.65 -21.28
C MET A 1 7.10 -28.07 -20.58
N ILE A 2 7.35 -27.22 -19.59
CA ILE A 2 6.35 -26.38 -18.92
C ILE A 2 6.40 -25.03 -19.62
N TYR A 3 5.25 -24.41 -19.88
CA TYR A 3 5.20 -23.05 -20.41
C TYR A 3 3.94 -22.37 -19.91
N ARG A 4 3.92 -21.04 -19.91
CA ARG A 4 2.75 -20.26 -19.51
C ARG A 4 2.78 -18.89 -20.18
N PHE A 5 1.61 -18.45 -20.66
CA PHE A 5 1.36 -17.06 -21.03
C PHE A 5 0.91 -16.27 -19.79
N GLU A 6 1.49 -15.10 -19.61
CA GLU A 6 1.19 -14.15 -18.54
C GLU A 6 0.35 -12.99 -19.06
N SER A 7 0.58 -12.54 -20.30
CA SER A 7 -0.36 -11.67 -21.02
C SER A 7 -0.38 -11.99 -22.52
N ILE A 8 -1.54 -11.75 -23.15
CA ILE A 8 -1.73 -11.79 -24.60
C ILE A 8 -2.49 -10.50 -24.95
N GLU A 9 -1.78 -9.54 -25.51
CA GLU A 9 -2.30 -8.20 -25.77
C GLU A 9 -2.37 -7.90 -27.26
N TYR A 10 -3.32 -7.04 -27.64
CA TYR A 10 -3.43 -6.47 -28.96
C TYR A 10 -3.41 -4.95 -28.85
N ARG A 11 -2.38 -4.29 -29.39
CA ARG A 11 -2.25 -2.84 -29.39
C ARG A 11 -1.64 -2.37 -30.71
N GLY A 12 -2.27 -1.39 -31.35
CA GLY A 12 -1.71 -0.73 -32.54
C GLY A 12 -1.40 -1.66 -33.72
N GLY A 13 -2.22 -2.68 -33.99
CA GLY A 13 -1.96 -3.63 -35.10
C GLY A 13 -0.94 -4.73 -34.79
N ARG A 14 -0.44 -4.80 -33.55
CA ARG A 14 0.54 -5.79 -33.11
C ARG A 14 -0.03 -6.64 -31.98
N ARG A 15 0.36 -7.91 -31.94
CA ARG A 15 0.14 -8.79 -30.78
C ARG A 15 1.42 -8.92 -30.00
N ILE A 16 1.29 -8.87 -28.68
CA ILE A 16 2.38 -9.04 -27.72
C ILE A 16 2.03 -10.22 -26.83
N LEU A 17 2.92 -11.21 -26.78
CA LEU A 17 2.81 -12.39 -25.94
C LEU A 17 3.90 -12.35 -24.89
N ASN A 18 3.52 -12.33 -23.61
CA ASN A 18 4.46 -12.43 -22.51
C ASN A 18 4.28 -13.75 -21.80
N GLY A 19 5.38 -14.35 -21.35
CA GLY A 19 5.31 -15.62 -20.64
C GLY A 19 6.66 -16.20 -20.28
N PHE A 20 6.65 -17.47 -19.91
CA PHE A 20 7.85 -18.26 -19.69
C PHE A 20 7.72 -19.66 -20.27
N ALA A 21 8.84 -20.28 -20.57
CA ALA A 21 8.94 -21.68 -20.93
C ALA A 21 10.15 -22.31 -20.20
N LEU A 22 10.01 -23.60 -19.88
CA LEU A 22 11.00 -24.37 -19.15
C LEU A 22 11.06 -25.79 -19.71
N GLY A 23 12.25 -26.20 -20.11
CA GLY A 23 12.56 -27.57 -20.54
C GLY A 23 12.46 -28.60 -19.42
N LYS A 24 12.43 -29.89 -19.79
CA LYS A 24 12.64 -30.96 -18.80
C LYS A 24 14.08 -30.98 -18.29
N GLN A 25 15.03 -30.61 -19.15
CA GLN A 25 16.40 -30.30 -18.77
C GLN A 25 16.52 -28.78 -18.64
N PRO A 26 16.84 -28.24 -17.45
CA PRO A 26 16.93 -26.80 -17.19
C PRO A 26 17.87 -26.04 -18.12
N GLU A 27 18.90 -26.72 -18.61
CA GLU A 27 19.96 -26.18 -19.46
C GLU A 27 19.61 -26.21 -20.95
N ALA A 28 18.49 -26.82 -21.33
CA ALA A 28 18.09 -26.94 -22.73
C ALA A 28 17.68 -25.59 -23.32
N GLU A 29 18.23 -25.24 -24.48
CA GLU A 29 17.87 -24.01 -25.18
C GLU A 29 16.41 -24.03 -25.63
N ILE A 30 15.72 -22.91 -25.39
CA ILE A 30 14.34 -22.69 -25.84
C ILE A 30 14.34 -21.70 -27.00
N THR A 31 13.67 -22.06 -28.09
CA THR A 31 13.47 -21.19 -29.25
C THR A 31 11.98 -21.05 -29.58
N TYR A 32 11.64 -19.92 -30.20
CA TYR A 32 10.26 -19.52 -30.47
C TYR A 32 10.09 -19.19 -31.95
N ALA A 33 8.94 -19.54 -32.53
CA ALA A 33 8.58 -19.17 -33.88
C ALA A 33 7.07 -18.90 -34.00
N VAL A 34 6.69 -17.84 -34.70
CA VAL A 34 5.29 -17.50 -34.94
C VAL A 34 4.91 -17.87 -36.37
N PHE A 35 3.72 -18.44 -36.55
CA PHE A 35 3.18 -18.83 -37.85
C PHE A 35 1.78 -18.26 -38.07
N SER A 36 1.47 -17.94 -39.32
CA SER A 36 0.14 -17.54 -39.75
C SER A 36 -0.84 -18.70 -39.70
N ARG A 37 -2.13 -18.43 -39.97
CA ARG A 37 -3.16 -19.46 -40.13
C ARG A 37 -2.78 -20.54 -41.16
N ASN A 38 -2.04 -20.15 -42.20
CA ASN A 38 -1.60 -21.03 -43.29
C ASN A 38 -0.26 -21.72 -43.00
N MET A 39 0.26 -21.61 -41.77
CA MET A 39 1.55 -22.17 -41.36
C MET A 39 2.76 -21.56 -42.07
N GLU A 40 2.63 -20.35 -42.58
CA GLU A 40 3.76 -19.55 -43.06
C GLU A 40 4.40 -18.82 -41.88
N ARG A 41 5.74 -18.80 -41.86
CA ARG A 41 6.48 -18.15 -40.76
C ARG A 41 6.26 -16.65 -40.80
N VAL A 42 5.91 -16.08 -39.64
CA VAL A 42 5.68 -14.65 -39.44
C VAL A 42 6.93 -14.03 -38.83
N ASN A 43 7.30 -12.83 -39.29
CA ASN A 43 8.39 -12.09 -38.66
C ASN A 43 7.94 -11.62 -37.27
N ALA A 44 8.70 -11.98 -36.25
CA ALA A 44 8.35 -11.70 -34.86
C ALA A 44 9.61 -11.26 -34.10
N ASP A 45 9.46 -10.20 -33.33
CA ASP A 45 10.48 -9.72 -32.40
C ASP A 45 10.39 -10.58 -31.15
N ILE A 46 11.43 -11.36 -30.89
CA ILE A 46 11.49 -12.31 -29.78
C ILE A 46 12.58 -11.86 -28.82
N VAL A 47 12.17 -11.44 -27.63
CA VAL A 47 13.06 -11.09 -26.52
C VAL A 47 13.00 -12.22 -25.51
N LYS A 48 14.14 -12.88 -25.23
CA LYS A 48 14.24 -13.82 -24.12
C LYS A 48 14.52 -13.01 -22.84
N LEU A 49 13.90 -13.39 -21.72
CA LEU A 49 13.95 -12.62 -20.47
C LEU A 49 14.48 -13.49 -19.32
N PRO A 50 15.34 -12.95 -18.43
CA PRO A 50 15.75 -13.66 -17.23
C PRO A 50 14.56 -13.77 -16.26
N ARG A 51 14.31 -14.98 -15.76
CA ARG A 51 13.18 -15.27 -14.85
C ARG A 51 13.64 -16.15 -13.69
N ASN A 52 14.35 -15.51 -12.76
CA ASN A 52 14.85 -16.16 -11.54
C ASN A 52 13.71 -16.72 -10.68
N ASP A 53 12.53 -16.06 -10.68
CA ASP A 53 11.32 -16.54 -10.01
C ASP A 53 10.84 -17.89 -10.59
N VAL A 54 10.94 -18.10 -11.90
CA VAL A 54 10.56 -19.36 -12.57
C VAL A 54 11.57 -20.46 -12.22
N GLY A 55 12.87 -20.15 -12.25
CA GLY A 55 13.93 -21.07 -11.82
C GLY A 55 13.74 -21.51 -10.37
N VAL A 56 13.58 -20.56 -9.45
CA VAL A 56 13.33 -20.84 -8.02
C VAL A 56 12.04 -21.63 -7.84
N ARG A 57 10.96 -21.27 -8.54
CA ARG A 57 9.65 -21.90 -8.40
C ARG A 57 9.59 -23.35 -8.89
N PHE A 58 10.22 -23.66 -10.01
CA PHE A 58 10.08 -24.97 -10.67
C PHE A 58 11.31 -25.87 -10.50
N LEU A 59 12.48 -25.31 -10.19
CA LEU A 59 13.76 -26.03 -10.09
C LEU A 59 14.46 -25.84 -8.73
N ASN A 60 13.93 -24.99 -7.86
CA ASN A 60 14.48 -24.70 -6.52
C ASN A 60 15.95 -24.23 -6.53
N ARG A 61 16.36 -23.56 -7.61
CA ARG A 61 17.67 -22.91 -7.77
C ARG A 61 17.55 -21.74 -8.76
N ILE A 62 18.45 -20.78 -8.66
CA ILE A 62 18.62 -19.77 -9.72
C ILE A 62 19.27 -20.47 -10.92
N VAL A 63 18.71 -20.24 -12.11
CA VAL A 63 19.25 -20.78 -13.36
C VAL A 63 19.59 -19.60 -14.25
N ASP A 64 20.82 -19.58 -14.75
CA ASP A 64 21.39 -18.52 -15.58
C ASP A 64 20.91 -18.61 -17.04
N ASN A 65 19.63 -18.96 -17.24
CA ASN A 65 18.99 -19.10 -18.54
C ASN A 65 17.80 -18.16 -18.64
N ASP A 66 17.58 -17.60 -19.83
CA ASP A 66 16.42 -16.77 -20.14
C ASP A 66 15.15 -17.63 -20.30
N LEU A 67 14.53 -17.94 -19.16
CA LEU A 67 13.32 -18.76 -19.09
C LEU A 67 12.05 -17.99 -19.49
N GLY A 68 12.10 -16.65 -19.53
CA GLY A 68 11.00 -15.79 -19.96
C GLY A 68 11.05 -15.48 -21.46
N PHE A 69 9.91 -15.04 -22.00
CA PHE A 69 9.83 -14.50 -23.35
C PHE A 69 8.83 -13.33 -23.44
N SER A 70 9.18 -12.35 -24.27
CA SER A 70 8.25 -11.39 -24.86
C SER A 70 8.32 -11.52 -26.38
N ILE A 71 7.19 -11.79 -27.02
CA ILE A 71 7.10 -12.02 -28.46
C ILE A 71 6.10 -11.04 -29.05
N SER A 72 6.57 -10.15 -29.91
CA SER A 72 5.75 -9.17 -30.62
C SER A 72 5.72 -9.45 -32.12
N PHE A 73 4.55 -9.35 -32.76
CA PHE A 73 4.43 -9.46 -34.21
C PHE A 73 3.21 -8.69 -34.74
N GLU A 74 3.31 -8.20 -35.97
CA GLU A 74 2.20 -7.54 -36.68
C GLU A 74 1.12 -8.55 -37.08
N CYS A 75 -0.14 -8.18 -36.84
CA CYS A 75 -1.26 -9.04 -37.16
C CYS A 75 -2.62 -8.32 -37.22
N ALA A 76 -3.54 -8.92 -37.98
CA ALA A 76 -4.96 -8.58 -37.90
C ALA A 76 -5.57 -9.14 -36.61
N GLN A 77 -6.37 -8.33 -35.90
CA GLN A 77 -6.94 -8.69 -34.60
C GLN A 77 -7.72 -10.00 -34.62
N THR A 78 -8.42 -10.28 -35.72
CA THR A 78 -9.36 -11.40 -35.86
C THR A 78 -8.72 -12.71 -36.28
N ASP A 79 -7.48 -12.67 -36.80
CA ASP A 79 -6.87 -13.87 -37.38
C ASP A 79 -6.20 -14.76 -36.32
N PRO A 80 -6.27 -16.10 -36.49
CA PRO A 80 -5.55 -17.02 -35.64
C PRO A 80 -4.09 -17.18 -36.09
N TYR A 81 -3.17 -17.03 -35.15
CA TYR A 81 -1.74 -17.28 -35.32
C TYR A 81 -1.32 -18.49 -34.49
N PHE A 82 -0.12 -19.01 -34.71
CA PHE A 82 0.44 -20.10 -33.93
C PHE A 82 1.82 -19.75 -33.38
N LEU A 83 1.99 -19.79 -32.07
CA LEU A 83 3.31 -19.82 -31.45
C LEU A 83 3.79 -21.26 -31.36
N VAL A 84 4.97 -21.53 -31.87
CA VAL A 84 5.68 -22.79 -31.68
C VAL A 84 6.86 -22.54 -30.76
N ILE A 85 6.93 -23.33 -29.69
CA ILE A 85 8.02 -23.33 -28.72
C ILE A 85 8.78 -24.64 -28.90
N HIS A 86 10.08 -24.57 -29.12
CA HIS A 86 10.98 -25.71 -29.19
C HIS A 86 11.90 -25.72 -27.97
N CYS A 87 12.11 -26.88 -27.36
CA CYS A 87 13.04 -27.08 -26.26
C CYS A 87 13.66 -28.47 -26.38
N GLY A 88 14.90 -28.56 -26.87
CA GLY A 88 15.49 -29.84 -27.26
C GLY A 88 14.61 -30.59 -28.28
N ASP A 89 14.32 -31.87 -28.01
CA ASP A 89 13.46 -32.70 -28.86
C ASP A 89 11.95 -32.44 -28.68
N GLU A 90 11.55 -31.59 -27.72
CA GLU A 90 10.14 -31.30 -27.47
C GLU A 90 9.69 -30.05 -28.23
N THR A 91 8.58 -30.18 -28.96
CA THR A 91 7.91 -29.06 -29.64
C THR A 91 6.49 -28.90 -29.12
N LYS A 92 6.08 -27.67 -28.83
CA LYS A 92 4.69 -27.33 -28.51
C LYS A 92 4.18 -26.23 -29.42
N LYS A 93 2.95 -26.37 -29.89
CA LYS A 93 2.27 -25.41 -30.77
C LYS A 93 1.03 -24.87 -30.09
N PHE A 94 0.87 -23.55 -30.09
CA PHE A 94 -0.22 -22.83 -29.42
C PHE A 94 -0.97 -21.95 -30.40
N ARG A 95 -2.28 -22.12 -30.46
CA ARG A 95 -3.15 -21.24 -31.26
C ARG A 95 -3.44 -19.96 -30.49
N ILE A 96 -3.03 -18.83 -31.06
CA ILE A 96 -3.28 -17.48 -30.56
C ILE A 96 -4.48 -16.92 -31.33
N SER A 97 -5.62 -16.82 -30.65
CA SER A 97 -6.84 -16.23 -31.19
C SER A 97 -7.42 -15.23 -30.20
N GLU A 98 -8.37 -14.41 -30.64
CA GLU A 98 -9.07 -13.48 -29.75
C GLU A 98 -9.77 -14.20 -28.58
N ASN A 99 -10.36 -15.37 -28.83
CA ASN A 99 -10.93 -16.22 -27.76
C ASN A 99 -9.85 -16.75 -26.81
N THR A 100 -8.65 -17.03 -27.30
CA THR A 100 -7.51 -17.43 -26.44
C THR A 100 -7.07 -16.26 -25.57
N ALA A 101 -6.99 -15.05 -26.12
CA ALA A 101 -6.67 -13.84 -25.36
C ALA A 101 -7.73 -13.58 -24.28
N ARG A 102 -9.03 -13.63 -24.64
CA ARG A 102 -10.14 -13.52 -23.69
C ARG A 102 -10.11 -14.58 -22.60
N TYR A 103 -9.77 -15.83 -22.92
CA TYR A 103 -9.66 -16.91 -21.93
C TYR A 103 -8.52 -16.69 -20.92
N TYR A 104 -7.34 -16.25 -21.39
CA TYR A 104 -6.21 -15.98 -20.49
C TYR A 104 -6.40 -14.69 -19.66
N ASN A 105 -7.01 -13.66 -20.25
CA ASN A 105 -7.37 -12.43 -19.53
C ASN A 105 -8.51 -12.69 -18.52
N GLY A 106 -9.52 -13.50 -18.89
CA GLY A 106 -10.57 -13.96 -17.98
C GLY A 106 -10.06 -14.89 -16.87
N LEU A 107 -9.00 -15.68 -17.11
CA LEU A 107 -8.28 -16.43 -16.07
C LEU A 107 -7.53 -15.51 -15.09
N MET A 108 -7.13 -14.29 -15.50
CA MET A 108 -6.59 -13.27 -14.59
C MET A 108 -7.68 -12.64 -13.74
N GLU A 109 -8.84 -12.31 -14.31
CA GLU A 109 -10.02 -11.87 -13.55
C GLU A 109 -10.47 -12.95 -12.55
N LEU A 110 -10.48 -14.23 -12.96
CA LEU A 110 -10.70 -15.38 -12.10
C LEU A 110 -9.57 -15.61 -11.08
N ARG A 111 -8.34 -15.15 -11.32
CA ARG A 111 -7.24 -15.19 -10.32
C ARG A 111 -7.34 -14.07 -9.30
N ASN A 112 -7.93 -12.94 -9.69
CA ASN A 112 -8.36 -11.89 -8.78
C ASN A 112 -9.64 -12.29 -8.03
N SER A 113 -10.28 -13.43 -8.38
CA SER A 113 -11.35 -14.00 -7.59
C SER A 113 -10.83 -14.50 -6.23
N PRO A 114 -11.42 -14.04 -5.10
CA PRO A 114 -11.06 -14.49 -3.75
C PRO A 114 -11.12 -16.02 -3.59
N VAL A 115 -12.06 -16.67 -4.29
CA VAL A 115 -12.28 -18.12 -4.25
C VAL A 115 -11.12 -18.89 -4.91
N LEU A 116 -10.60 -18.41 -6.03
CA LEU A 116 -9.48 -19.05 -6.73
C LEU A 116 -8.14 -18.73 -6.05
N ARG A 117 -7.98 -17.50 -5.53
CA ARG A 117 -6.86 -17.12 -4.67
C ARG A 117 -6.77 -18.01 -3.43
N ARG A 118 -7.92 -18.35 -2.80
CA ARG A 118 -8.02 -19.32 -1.70
C ARG A 118 -7.55 -20.71 -2.08
N ALA A 119 -7.98 -21.23 -3.24
CA ALA A 119 -7.55 -22.54 -3.72
C ALA A 119 -6.04 -22.57 -4.05
N LEU A 120 -5.53 -21.54 -4.72
CA LEU A 120 -4.12 -21.41 -5.09
C LEU A 120 -3.21 -21.23 -3.86
N ASN A 121 -3.62 -20.40 -2.89
CA ASN A 121 -2.87 -20.21 -1.63
C ASN A 121 -2.86 -21.49 -0.78
N SER A 122 -3.97 -22.23 -0.74
CA SER A 122 -4.03 -23.51 -0.04
C SER A 122 -3.09 -24.55 -0.66
N VAL A 123 -3.04 -24.63 -1.99
CA VAL A 123 -2.12 -25.52 -2.72
C VAL A 123 -0.66 -25.06 -2.59
N ARG A 124 -0.41 -23.75 -2.54
CA ARG A 124 0.94 -23.17 -2.36
C ARG A 124 1.46 -23.43 -0.95
N ALA A 125 0.65 -23.17 0.08
CA ALA A 125 0.95 -23.46 1.49
C ALA A 125 1.25 -24.94 1.73
N MET A 126 0.46 -25.84 1.12
CA MET A 126 0.71 -27.29 1.15
C MET A 126 2.07 -27.68 0.54
N ARG A 127 2.58 -26.92 -0.45
CA ARG A 127 3.88 -27.17 -1.08
C ARG A 127 5.04 -26.45 -0.37
N SER A 128 4.81 -25.29 0.24
CA SER A 128 5.85 -24.45 0.87
C SER A 128 6.05 -24.70 2.37
N LYS A 129 5.22 -25.54 3.01
CA LYS A 129 5.13 -25.67 4.48
C LYS A 129 4.77 -24.36 5.20
N GLU A 130 4.29 -23.35 4.48
CA GLU A 130 3.77 -22.11 5.07
C GLU A 130 2.41 -22.38 5.73
N LEU A 131 2.12 -21.74 6.86
CA LEU A 131 0.84 -21.88 7.54
C LEU A 131 -0.27 -21.31 6.66
N THR A 132 -1.40 -22.02 6.56
CA THR A 132 -2.62 -21.40 6.05
C THR A 132 -3.12 -20.35 7.04
N TYR A 133 -3.88 -19.35 6.59
CA TYR A 133 -4.39 -18.33 7.49
C TYR A 133 -5.19 -18.90 8.68
N PRO A 134 -6.13 -19.87 8.52
CA PRO A 134 -6.78 -20.49 9.67
C PRO A 134 -5.83 -21.15 10.67
N GLN A 135 -4.71 -21.72 10.20
CA GLN A 135 -3.68 -22.28 11.09
C GLN A 135 -2.88 -21.19 11.80
N TYR A 136 -2.59 -20.09 11.11
CA TYR A 136 -1.96 -18.91 11.68
C TYR A 136 -2.83 -18.30 12.77
N LEU A 137 -4.11 -18.03 12.48
CA LEU A 137 -5.06 -17.48 13.44
C LEU A 137 -5.16 -18.39 14.67
N LYS A 138 -5.36 -19.71 14.49
CA LYS A 138 -5.41 -20.65 15.62
C LYS A 138 -4.18 -20.60 16.55
N LYS A 139 -3.00 -20.27 16.02
CA LYS A 139 -1.76 -20.15 16.80
C LYS A 139 -1.57 -18.78 17.46
N THR A 140 -2.23 -17.75 16.96
CA THR A 140 -2.07 -16.35 17.40
C THR A 140 -3.24 -15.86 18.25
N SER A 141 -4.43 -16.46 18.11
CA SER A 141 -5.59 -16.18 18.95
C SER A 141 -5.31 -16.47 20.43
N ALA A 142 -6.00 -15.75 21.31
CA ALA A 142 -5.91 -15.98 22.74
C ALA A 142 -6.21 -17.44 23.12
N SER A 143 -5.27 -18.04 23.85
CA SER A 143 -5.45 -19.38 24.41
C SER A 143 -6.52 -19.37 25.51
N LYS A 144 -7.11 -20.54 25.78
CA LYS A 144 -8.08 -20.69 26.89
C LYS A 144 -7.52 -20.21 28.24
N VAL A 145 -6.22 -20.36 28.47
CA VAL A 145 -5.56 -19.88 29.70
C VAL A 145 -5.49 -18.36 29.73
N GLN A 146 -5.19 -17.70 28.60
CA GLN A 146 -5.23 -16.24 28.51
C GLN A 146 -6.64 -15.72 28.72
N LEU A 147 -7.64 -16.29 28.04
CA LEU A 147 -9.04 -15.90 28.21
C LEU A 147 -9.51 -16.05 29.66
N GLN A 148 -9.16 -17.15 30.33
CA GLN A 148 -9.50 -17.34 31.74
C GLN A 148 -8.83 -16.29 32.64
N LYS A 149 -7.54 -15.98 32.42
CA LYS A 149 -6.84 -14.91 33.16
C LYS A 149 -7.47 -13.54 32.94
N GLN A 150 -7.91 -13.24 31.72
CA GLN A 150 -8.62 -11.99 31.42
C GLN A 150 -9.93 -11.90 32.21
N ARG A 151 -10.69 -13.01 32.33
CA ARG A 151 -11.92 -13.04 33.15
C ARG A 151 -11.69 -12.89 34.65
N GLU A 152 -10.51 -13.29 35.12
CA GLU A 152 -10.10 -13.17 36.52
C GLU A 152 -9.51 -11.79 36.86
N MET A 153 -9.41 -10.89 35.87
CA MET A 153 -8.88 -9.55 36.10
C MET A 153 -9.73 -8.77 37.12
N GLU A 154 -9.07 -7.98 37.94
CA GLU A 154 -9.76 -7.06 38.84
C GLU A 154 -10.37 -5.91 38.03
N VAL A 155 -11.69 -5.73 38.17
CA VAL A 155 -12.43 -4.67 37.49
C VAL A 155 -12.46 -3.44 38.38
N THR A 156 -11.84 -2.35 37.94
CA THR A 156 -11.85 -1.07 38.67
C THR A 156 -12.78 -0.05 38.02
N ALA A 157 -13.12 0.99 38.78
CA ALA A 157 -13.98 2.07 38.31
C ALA A 157 -13.36 2.82 37.12
N ASP A 158 -12.04 2.99 37.11
CA ASP A 158 -11.29 3.78 36.13
C ASP A 158 -11.11 3.10 34.77
N MET A 159 -11.44 1.80 34.65
CA MET A 159 -11.34 1.09 33.37
C MET A 159 -12.42 1.57 32.39
N PRO A 160 -12.17 1.64 31.08
CA PRO A 160 -13.12 2.21 30.11
C PRO A 160 -14.37 1.33 29.92
N LYS A 161 -15.57 1.90 30.01
CA LYS A 161 -16.82 1.24 29.57
C LYS A 161 -17.01 1.45 28.07
N PHE A 162 -17.24 0.38 27.31
CA PHE A 162 -17.62 0.47 25.89
C PHE A 162 -19.15 0.47 25.71
N SER A 163 -19.66 1.33 24.85
CA SER A 163 -21.02 1.21 24.29
C SER A 163 -20.93 0.82 22.84
N VAL A 164 -21.32 -0.41 22.52
CA VAL A 164 -21.36 -0.91 21.15
C VAL A 164 -22.65 -0.43 20.49
N VAL A 165 -22.55 0.39 19.45
CA VAL A 165 -23.71 0.96 18.76
C VAL A 165 -23.99 0.20 17.47
N ILE A 166 -25.16 -0.44 17.36
CA ILE A 166 -25.47 -1.36 16.27
C ILE A 166 -26.81 -0.98 15.62
N PRO A 167 -26.80 -0.41 14.40
CA PRO A 167 -28.02 -0.18 13.63
C PRO A 167 -28.59 -1.50 13.10
N LEU A 168 -29.90 -1.70 13.23
CA LEU A 168 -30.60 -2.88 12.71
C LEU A 168 -31.62 -2.48 11.63
N TYR A 169 -31.74 -3.32 10.60
CA TYR A 169 -32.77 -3.22 9.57
C TYR A 169 -32.94 -4.56 8.85
N ASN A 170 -34.11 -5.20 9.02
CA ASN A 170 -34.42 -6.53 8.51
C ASN A 170 -33.32 -7.57 8.83
N THR A 171 -32.71 -7.47 10.01
CA THR A 171 -31.59 -8.33 10.40
C THR A 171 -32.07 -9.77 10.62
N PRO A 172 -31.44 -10.77 9.98
CA PRO A 172 -31.77 -12.17 10.22
C PRO A 172 -31.56 -12.58 11.68
N HIS A 173 -32.53 -13.32 12.25
CA HIS A 173 -32.49 -13.78 13.64
C HIS A 173 -31.23 -14.60 13.96
N GLU A 174 -30.76 -15.41 13.00
CA GLU A 174 -29.54 -16.22 13.15
C GLU A 174 -28.27 -15.38 13.28
N PHE A 175 -28.19 -14.26 12.56
CA PHE A 175 -27.07 -13.32 12.66
C PHE A 175 -27.11 -12.56 13.97
N MET A 176 -28.29 -12.08 14.37
CA MET A 176 -28.47 -11.42 15.67
C MET A 176 -28.06 -12.33 16.83
N LYS A 177 -28.48 -13.60 16.78
CA LYS A 177 -28.10 -14.60 17.79
C LYS A 177 -26.59 -14.81 17.83
N ALA A 178 -25.95 -15.02 16.68
CA ALA A 178 -24.51 -15.27 16.62
C ALA A 178 -23.68 -14.06 17.10
N LEU A 179 -24.09 -12.84 16.74
CA LEU A 179 -23.50 -11.60 17.23
C LEU A 179 -23.61 -11.49 18.76
N CYS A 180 -24.82 -11.65 19.31
CA CYS A 180 -25.05 -11.60 20.75
C CYS A 180 -24.22 -12.65 21.50
N GLU A 181 -24.13 -13.89 20.98
CA GLU A 181 -23.26 -14.93 21.54
C GLU A 181 -21.80 -14.48 21.57
N SER A 182 -21.26 -13.94 20.46
CA SER A 182 -19.86 -13.48 20.39
C SER A 182 -19.55 -12.30 21.32
N ILE A 183 -20.52 -11.42 21.55
CA ILE A 183 -20.42 -10.28 22.48
C ILE A 183 -20.49 -10.76 23.94
N LEU A 184 -21.41 -11.67 24.26
CA LEU A 184 -21.54 -12.18 25.63
C LEU A 184 -20.38 -13.11 26.02
N GLU A 185 -19.67 -13.67 25.03
CA GLU A 185 -18.42 -14.40 25.23
C GLU A 185 -17.22 -13.49 25.55
N GLN A 186 -17.34 -12.17 25.52
CA GLN A 186 -16.23 -11.27 25.84
C GLN A 186 -15.68 -11.50 27.25
N THR A 187 -14.35 -11.45 27.40
CA THR A 187 -13.67 -11.59 28.69
C THR A 187 -13.69 -10.30 29.50
N TYR A 188 -13.81 -9.15 28.83
CA TYR A 188 -13.94 -7.85 29.45
C TYR A 188 -15.39 -7.53 29.84
N PRO A 189 -15.69 -7.15 31.10
CA PRO A 189 -17.07 -7.07 31.56
C PRO A 189 -17.72 -5.68 31.42
N LYS A 190 -16.95 -4.59 31.30
CA LYS A 190 -17.49 -3.22 31.25
C LYS A 190 -17.90 -2.84 29.83
N PHE A 191 -19.05 -3.36 29.39
CA PHE A 191 -19.66 -2.93 28.14
C PHE A 191 -21.18 -2.90 28.24
N GLU A 192 -21.79 -2.22 27.29
CA GLU A 192 -23.19 -2.39 26.93
C GLU A 192 -23.32 -2.39 25.40
N VAL A 193 -24.43 -2.90 24.90
CA VAL A 193 -24.77 -2.90 23.48
C VAL A 193 -26.09 -2.19 23.29
N CYS A 194 -26.10 -1.26 22.35
CA CYS A 194 -27.24 -0.42 22.01
C CYS A 194 -27.69 -0.79 20.60
N PHE A 195 -28.80 -1.55 20.53
CA PHE A 195 -29.43 -1.95 19.28
C PHE A 195 -30.56 -1.00 18.92
N ALA A 196 -30.53 -0.41 17.73
CA ALA A 196 -31.58 0.49 17.25
C ALA A 196 -32.15 -0.02 15.92
N ASP A 197 -33.41 -0.45 15.96
CA ASP A 197 -34.04 -1.23 14.91
C ASP A 197 -35.08 -0.46 14.12
N GLY A 198 -34.73 -0.13 12.87
CA GLY A 198 -35.62 0.55 11.93
C GLY A 198 -36.50 -0.38 11.11
N SER A 199 -36.56 -1.67 11.46
CA SER A 199 -37.48 -2.64 10.83
C SER A 199 -38.93 -2.30 11.14
N ALA A 200 -39.86 -2.75 10.29
CA ALA A 200 -41.29 -2.51 10.50
C ALA A 200 -41.90 -3.39 11.60
N ASP A 201 -41.29 -4.56 11.86
CA ASP A 201 -41.66 -5.46 12.95
C ASP A 201 -40.57 -5.47 14.05
N ASP A 202 -40.95 -5.91 15.24
CA ASP A 202 -40.09 -6.01 16.42
C ASP A 202 -39.64 -7.46 16.70
N SER A 203 -39.56 -8.31 15.67
CA SER A 203 -39.28 -9.75 15.85
C SER A 203 -37.92 -10.04 16.51
N LEU A 204 -36.99 -9.10 16.49
CA LEU A 204 -35.70 -9.19 17.18
C LEU A 204 -35.79 -8.94 18.69
N ALA A 205 -36.86 -8.30 19.18
CA ALA A 205 -37.05 -8.03 20.61
C ALA A 205 -37.04 -9.32 21.43
N GLU A 206 -37.77 -10.35 20.99
CA GLU A 206 -37.80 -11.66 21.66
C GLU A 206 -36.45 -12.37 21.59
N VAL A 207 -35.74 -12.26 20.47
CA VAL A 207 -34.41 -12.87 20.28
C VAL A 207 -33.41 -12.27 21.26
N ILE A 208 -33.33 -10.94 21.35
CA ILE A 208 -32.40 -10.24 22.24
C ILE A 208 -32.79 -10.48 23.71
N ALA A 209 -34.08 -10.40 24.05
CA ALA A 209 -34.56 -10.65 25.40
C ALA A 209 -34.29 -12.08 25.90
N SER A 210 -34.17 -13.06 24.98
CA SER A 210 -33.91 -14.46 25.33
C SER A 210 -32.55 -14.69 26.02
N PHE A 211 -31.58 -13.80 25.80
CA PHE A 211 -30.25 -13.86 26.43
C PHE A 211 -30.26 -13.46 27.91
N LYS A 212 -31.28 -12.72 28.38
CA LYS A 212 -31.44 -12.29 29.78
C LYS A 212 -30.23 -11.53 30.34
N ASP A 213 -29.59 -10.72 29.51
CA ASP A 213 -28.46 -9.87 29.91
C ASP A 213 -28.85 -8.40 29.78
N GLU A 214 -28.80 -7.66 30.89
CA GLU A 214 -29.21 -6.25 30.95
C GLU A 214 -28.30 -5.31 30.15
N ARG A 215 -27.10 -5.77 29.79
CA ARG A 215 -26.17 -5.02 28.94
C ARG A 215 -26.64 -4.95 27.49
N LEU A 216 -27.57 -5.81 27.07
CA LEU A 216 -28.16 -5.79 25.73
C LEU A 216 -29.41 -4.91 25.73
N ARG A 217 -29.27 -3.68 25.23
CA ARG A 217 -30.34 -2.67 25.18
C ARG A 217 -30.93 -2.62 23.78
N TYR A 218 -32.25 -2.70 23.66
CA TYR A 218 -32.95 -2.72 22.38
C TYR A 218 -33.98 -1.59 22.28
N LEU A 219 -33.92 -0.86 21.17
CA LEU A 219 -34.89 0.16 20.78
C LEU A 219 -35.49 -0.20 19.43
N HIS A 220 -36.79 -0.47 19.41
CA HIS A 220 -37.54 -0.56 18.17
C HIS A 220 -37.98 0.85 17.73
N ILE A 221 -37.41 1.33 16.63
CA ILE A 221 -37.75 2.62 16.02
C ILE A 221 -39.07 2.49 15.24
N GLY A 222 -39.27 1.36 14.55
CA GLY A 222 -40.47 1.09 13.73
C GLY A 222 -40.49 1.79 12.37
N GLU A 223 -39.48 2.61 12.07
CA GLU A 223 -39.27 3.24 10.77
C GLU A 223 -37.79 3.24 10.37
N ASN A 224 -37.51 3.07 9.09
CA ASN A 224 -36.13 3.05 8.58
C ASN A 224 -35.60 4.48 8.40
N LEU A 225 -34.75 4.93 9.32
CA LEU A 225 -34.10 6.25 9.28
C LEU A 225 -32.80 6.25 8.47
N GLY A 226 -32.50 5.18 7.74
CA GLY A 226 -31.21 4.95 7.12
C GLY A 226 -30.15 4.48 8.13
N ILE A 227 -28.96 4.12 7.63
CA ILE A 227 -27.90 3.58 8.47
C ILE A 227 -27.41 4.63 9.48
N SER A 228 -27.16 5.88 9.07
CA SER A 228 -26.77 6.93 10.01
C SER A 228 -27.85 7.24 11.04
N GLY A 229 -29.12 7.31 10.63
CA GLY A 229 -30.23 7.62 11.52
C GLY A 229 -30.42 6.54 12.60
N ASN A 230 -30.39 5.27 12.20
CA ASN A 230 -30.49 4.15 13.14
C ASN A 230 -29.26 4.10 14.07
N THR A 231 -28.04 4.31 13.56
CA THR A 231 -26.84 4.33 14.41
C THR A 231 -26.88 5.48 15.42
N ASN A 232 -27.39 6.66 15.03
CA ASN A 232 -27.56 7.77 15.97
C ASN A 232 -28.59 7.46 17.06
N LYS A 233 -29.65 6.68 16.77
CA LYS A 233 -30.57 6.19 17.81
C LYS A 233 -29.93 5.19 18.78
N ALA A 234 -29.01 4.36 18.29
CA ALA A 234 -28.19 3.55 19.18
C ALA A 234 -27.24 4.41 20.02
N LEU A 235 -26.63 5.45 19.43
CA LEU A 235 -25.74 6.38 20.11
C LEU A 235 -26.44 7.18 21.23
N GLU A 236 -27.71 7.56 21.04
CA GLU A 236 -28.53 8.23 22.07
C GLU A 236 -28.68 7.38 23.35
N MET A 237 -28.58 6.05 23.25
CA MET A 237 -28.66 5.13 24.39
C MET A 237 -27.31 4.89 25.08
N ALA A 238 -26.19 5.29 24.47
CA ALA A 238 -24.85 4.96 24.93
C ALA A 238 -24.42 5.74 26.18
N GLU A 239 -23.98 5.02 27.21
CA GLU A 239 -23.51 5.54 28.51
C GLU A 239 -22.02 5.23 28.78
N GLY A 240 -21.34 4.58 27.86
CA GLY A 240 -19.93 4.20 27.95
C GLY A 240 -18.99 5.37 27.72
N ASP A 241 -17.75 5.22 28.19
CA ASP A 241 -16.67 6.17 27.97
C ASP A 241 -16.21 6.21 26.50
N PHE A 242 -16.40 5.08 25.80
CA PHE A 242 -16.07 4.90 24.39
C PHE A 242 -17.25 4.32 23.61
N ILE A 243 -17.51 4.88 22.44
CA ILE A 243 -18.46 4.40 21.45
C ILE A 243 -17.74 3.44 20.52
N MET A 244 -18.24 2.21 20.38
CA MET A 244 -17.63 1.16 19.58
C MET A 244 -18.55 0.74 18.42
N LEU A 245 -18.00 0.61 17.23
CA LEU A 245 -18.73 0.29 16.01
C LEU A 245 -18.68 -1.20 15.70
N CYS A 246 -19.83 -1.81 15.43
CA CYS A 246 -19.94 -3.20 15.04
C CYS A 246 -21.19 -3.40 14.18
N ASP A 247 -21.07 -4.18 13.10
CA ASP A 247 -22.20 -4.49 12.24
C ASP A 247 -23.02 -5.68 12.78
N HIS A 248 -24.32 -5.67 12.46
CA HIS A 248 -25.31 -6.57 13.02
C HIS A 248 -25.15 -8.06 12.59
N ASP A 249 -24.27 -8.34 11.63
CA ASP A 249 -24.00 -9.67 11.10
C ASP A 249 -22.56 -10.14 11.32
N ASP A 250 -21.70 -9.35 11.94
CA ASP A 250 -20.30 -9.70 12.15
C ASP A 250 -20.07 -10.40 13.49
N LEU A 251 -18.84 -10.88 13.71
CA LEU A 251 -18.45 -11.57 14.94
C LEU A 251 -17.17 -10.99 15.53
N LEU A 252 -17.05 -11.06 16.85
CA LEU A 252 -15.87 -10.62 17.59
C LEU A 252 -15.11 -11.81 18.19
N THR A 253 -13.80 -11.67 18.35
CA THR A 253 -13.03 -12.65 19.15
C THR A 253 -13.33 -12.46 20.63
N PRO A 254 -13.31 -13.52 21.47
CA PRO A 254 -13.67 -13.42 22.89
C PRO A 254 -12.80 -12.44 23.73
N ASP A 255 -11.64 -12.06 23.23
CA ASP A 255 -10.70 -11.12 23.84
C ASP A 255 -10.79 -9.69 23.27
N ALA A 256 -11.67 -9.43 22.30
CA ALA A 256 -11.74 -8.15 21.59
C ALA A 256 -11.84 -6.94 22.52
N PHE A 257 -12.84 -6.91 23.40
CA PHE A 257 -13.04 -5.78 24.31
C PHE A 257 -11.93 -5.66 25.35
N TYR A 258 -11.32 -6.78 25.75
CA TYR A 258 -10.18 -6.76 26.68
C TYR A 258 -8.98 -6.09 26.03
N GLU A 259 -8.62 -6.50 24.82
CA GLU A 259 -7.47 -5.96 24.09
C GLU A 259 -7.66 -4.47 23.76
N MET A 260 -8.88 -4.07 23.36
CA MET A 260 -9.22 -2.66 23.14
C MET A 260 -9.13 -1.84 24.44
N ALA A 261 -9.63 -2.37 25.57
CA ALA A 261 -9.51 -1.70 26.87
C ALA A 261 -8.05 -1.57 27.33
N GLN A 262 -7.23 -2.60 27.13
CA GLN A 262 -5.81 -2.57 27.46
C GLN A 262 -5.08 -1.50 26.64
N ALA A 263 -5.37 -1.38 25.35
CA ALA A 263 -4.82 -0.34 24.50
C ALA A 263 -5.15 1.06 25.05
N VAL A 264 -6.42 1.32 25.35
CA VAL A 264 -6.86 2.60 25.95
C VAL A 264 -6.18 2.87 27.30
N MET A 265 -6.02 1.86 28.17
CA MET A 265 -5.40 2.06 29.49
C MET A 265 -3.89 2.28 29.40
N ASN A 266 -3.21 1.66 28.43
CA ASN A 266 -1.78 1.84 28.22
C ASN A 266 -1.45 3.17 27.51
N HIS A 267 -2.45 3.79 26.88
CA HIS A 267 -2.35 5.04 26.14
C HIS A 267 -3.38 6.06 26.69
N PRO A 268 -3.06 6.80 27.77
CA PRO A 268 -4.01 7.71 28.42
C PRO A 268 -4.57 8.83 27.53
N GLU A 269 -3.87 9.16 26.43
CA GLU A 269 -4.31 10.14 25.43
C GLU A 269 -5.11 9.52 24.28
N CYS A 270 -5.28 8.18 24.28
CA CYS A 270 -6.08 7.46 23.29
C CYS A 270 -7.50 8.01 23.27
N ASP A 271 -7.86 8.62 22.14
CA ASP A 271 -9.22 9.08 21.87
C ASP A 271 -9.89 8.22 20.80
N CYS A 272 -9.10 7.55 19.96
CA CYS A 272 -9.57 6.55 19.01
C CYS A 272 -8.71 5.28 19.14
N VAL A 273 -9.33 4.12 18.99
CA VAL A 273 -8.63 2.83 18.97
C VAL A 273 -9.25 1.92 17.91
N TYR A 274 -8.42 1.17 17.17
CA TYR A 274 -8.90 0.20 16.18
C TYR A 274 -8.08 -1.09 16.16
N SER A 275 -8.65 -2.16 15.60
CA SER A 275 -8.00 -3.46 15.45
C SER A 275 -7.79 -3.89 14.00
N ASP A 276 -6.98 -4.93 13.82
CA ASP A 276 -7.00 -5.72 12.59
C ASP A 276 -8.33 -6.50 12.47
N GLU A 277 -8.61 -6.93 11.24
CA GLU A 277 -9.83 -7.68 10.90
C GLU A 277 -9.50 -8.81 9.92
N ASP A 278 -10.43 -9.76 9.79
CA ASP A 278 -10.45 -10.69 8.68
C ASP A 278 -11.88 -10.85 8.13
N LYS A 279 -12.05 -11.71 7.14
CA LYS A 279 -13.36 -12.09 6.64
C LYS A 279 -13.76 -13.47 7.13
N ILE A 280 -15.03 -13.64 7.41
CA ILE A 280 -15.66 -14.93 7.67
C ILE A 280 -16.77 -15.21 6.66
N ASP A 281 -16.97 -16.48 6.32
CA ASP A 281 -18.06 -16.85 5.42
C ASP A 281 -19.44 -16.65 6.06
N GLN A 282 -20.49 -16.60 5.23
CA GLN A 282 -21.88 -16.44 5.68
C GLN A 282 -22.29 -17.43 6.78
N ALA A 283 -21.73 -18.64 6.78
CA ALA A 283 -22.02 -19.67 7.77
C ALA A 283 -21.29 -19.47 9.12
N GLY A 284 -20.35 -18.51 9.21
CA GLY A 284 -19.57 -18.25 10.41
C GLY A 284 -18.55 -19.34 10.73
N LYS A 285 -18.06 -20.08 9.71
CA LYS A 285 -17.23 -21.27 9.92
C LYS A 285 -15.81 -21.12 9.40
N ASN A 286 -15.61 -20.36 8.34
CA ASN A 286 -14.30 -20.26 7.70
C ASN A 286 -13.83 -18.81 7.60
N VAL A 287 -12.68 -18.54 8.21
CA VAL A 287 -11.98 -17.26 8.14
C VAL A 287 -10.98 -17.21 6.98
N TYR A 288 -10.79 -16.03 6.39
CA TYR A 288 -9.89 -15.78 5.25
C TYR A 288 -9.57 -14.29 5.09
N GLU A 289 -8.59 -13.97 4.23
CA GLU A 289 -8.20 -12.60 3.89
C GLU A 289 -8.00 -11.67 5.10
N PRO A 290 -7.01 -11.93 5.98
CA PRO A 290 -6.70 -11.01 7.07
C PRO A 290 -6.18 -9.68 6.54
N HIS A 291 -6.74 -8.60 7.07
CA HIS A 291 -6.24 -7.25 6.88
C HIS A 291 -5.43 -6.85 8.13
N PHE A 292 -4.12 -7.02 8.01
CA PHE A 292 -3.10 -6.60 8.96
C PHE A 292 -2.70 -5.15 8.63
N LYS A 293 -3.30 -4.23 9.36
CA LYS A 293 -3.26 -2.79 9.17
C LYS A 293 -1.96 -2.22 9.76
N PRO A 294 -1.41 -1.12 9.20
CA PRO A 294 -0.38 -0.36 9.90
C PRO A 294 -0.95 0.31 11.16
N ASP A 295 -0.08 0.90 11.97
CA ASP A 295 -0.49 1.93 12.92
C ASP A 295 -1.07 3.15 12.16
N PHE A 296 -1.57 4.15 12.90
CA PHE A 296 -2.36 5.24 12.31
C PHE A 296 -1.64 5.92 11.13
N ASN A 297 -2.27 5.89 9.96
CA ASN A 297 -1.72 6.32 8.68
C ASN A 297 -2.75 7.25 8.03
N ILE A 298 -2.55 8.56 8.19
CA ILE A 298 -3.56 9.55 7.80
C ILE A 298 -3.71 9.61 6.27
N ASP A 299 -2.62 9.44 5.52
CA ASP A 299 -2.69 9.51 4.06
C ASP A 299 -3.26 8.23 3.44
N MET A 300 -3.08 7.07 4.09
CA MET A 300 -3.85 5.87 3.77
C MET A 300 -5.34 6.08 4.08
N LEU A 301 -5.68 6.68 5.22
CA LEU A 301 -7.07 6.96 5.58
C LEU A 301 -7.73 7.93 4.59
N ARG A 302 -7.00 8.92 4.06
CA ARG A 302 -7.50 9.82 3.00
C ARG A 302 -7.69 9.13 1.65
N SER A 303 -7.07 7.97 1.47
CA SER A 303 -7.13 7.18 0.24
C SER A 303 -8.16 6.06 0.32
N GLU A 304 -8.43 5.51 1.50
CA GLU A 304 -9.43 4.48 1.75
C GLU A 304 -9.79 4.36 3.25
N ASN A 305 -10.99 3.88 3.55
CA ASN A 305 -11.35 3.54 4.93
C ASN A 305 -10.66 2.22 5.34
N TYR A 306 -9.36 2.24 5.61
CA TYR A 306 -8.64 1.02 6.01
C TYR A 306 -8.91 0.62 7.48
N ILE A 307 -9.47 1.54 8.28
CA ILE A 307 -9.75 1.34 9.70
C ILE A 307 -11.00 0.48 9.89
N CYS A 308 -12.12 0.81 9.21
CA CYS A 308 -13.39 0.07 9.30
C CYS A 308 -13.76 -0.31 10.76
N HIS A 309 -13.87 -1.60 11.02
CA HIS A 309 -14.23 -2.20 12.29
C HIS A 309 -13.10 -3.15 12.74
N LEU A 310 -12.89 -3.42 14.03
CA LEU A 310 -13.50 -2.84 15.21
C LEU A 310 -12.86 -1.46 15.48
N PHE A 311 -13.66 -0.41 15.51
CA PHE A 311 -13.23 0.95 15.85
C PHE A 311 -13.98 1.43 17.08
N ALA A 312 -13.28 2.05 18.02
CA ALA A 312 -13.90 2.73 19.15
C ALA A 312 -13.33 4.14 19.34
N VAL A 313 -14.20 5.06 19.72
CA VAL A 313 -13.89 6.48 19.90
C VAL A 313 -14.39 6.96 21.25
N ARG A 314 -13.61 7.82 21.91
CA ARG A 314 -13.99 8.45 23.18
C ARG A 314 -15.27 9.24 22.98
N LYS A 315 -16.26 8.99 23.84
CA LYS A 315 -17.60 9.59 23.75
C LYS A 315 -17.57 11.14 23.76
N THR A 316 -16.58 11.75 24.42
CA THR A 316 -16.44 13.21 24.41
C THR A 316 -16.18 13.78 23.01
N LEU A 317 -15.51 13.03 22.11
CA LEU A 317 -15.36 13.43 20.71
C LEU A 317 -16.70 13.38 19.98
N THR A 318 -17.47 12.31 20.16
CA THR A 318 -18.79 12.18 19.53
C THR A 318 -19.78 13.23 20.03
N ASP A 319 -19.72 13.56 21.32
CA ASP A 319 -20.54 14.62 21.93
C ASP A 319 -20.18 16.02 21.40
N THR A 320 -18.91 16.24 21.04
CA THR A 320 -18.39 17.55 20.58
C THR A 320 -18.53 17.74 19.07
N TYR A 321 -18.19 16.72 18.29
CA TYR A 321 -18.06 16.78 16.82
C TYR A 321 -19.19 16.05 16.08
N GLY A 322 -20.18 15.54 16.82
CA GLY A 322 -21.41 14.94 16.30
C GLY A 322 -21.28 13.47 15.90
N GLY A 323 -22.44 12.80 15.85
CA GLY A 323 -22.57 11.40 15.42
C GLY A 323 -22.49 11.20 13.90
N PHE A 324 -23.27 10.27 13.37
CA PHE A 324 -23.26 9.87 11.97
C PHE A 324 -24.07 10.83 11.09
N ASN A 325 -23.55 11.17 9.91
CA ASN A 325 -24.18 12.12 9.00
C ASN A 325 -24.74 11.39 7.77
N SER A 326 -26.07 11.44 7.61
CA SER A 326 -26.79 10.73 6.55
C SER A 326 -26.50 11.21 5.12
N VAL A 327 -25.88 12.39 4.97
CA VAL A 327 -25.36 12.84 3.66
C VAL A 327 -24.32 11.85 3.11
N TYR A 328 -23.64 11.12 3.98
CA TYR A 328 -22.62 10.13 3.62
C TYR A 328 -23.12 8.68 3.75
N ASP A 329 -24.43 8.42 3.82
CA ASP A 329 -24.95 7.05 3.89
C ASP A 329 -24.37 6.16 2.76
N GLY A 330 -23.80 5.02 3.17
CA GLY A 330 -22.97 4.13 2.35
C GLY A 330 -21.47 4.23 2.65
N ALA A 331 -21.01 5.34 3.23
CA ALA A 331 -19.66 5.59 3.72
C ALA A 331 -19.69 6.47 4.99
N GLN A 332 -20.77 6.37 5.77
CA GLN A 332 -21.04 7.19 6.95
C GLN A 332 -20.02 6.93 8.08
N ASP A 333 -19.55 5.69 8.17
CA ASP A 333 -18.46 5.27 9.05
C ASP A 333 -17.15 5.93 8.65
N PHE A 334 -16.89 6.06 7.35
CA PHE A 334 -15.68 6.70 6.84
C PHE A 334 -15.63 8.20 7.17
N ASP A 335 -16.74 8.94 6.92
CA ASP A 335 -16.86 10.34 7.36
C ASP A 335 -16.69 10.47 8.87
N PHE A 336 -17.34 9.59 9.64
CA PHE A 336 -17.25 9.60 11.09
C PHE A 336 -15.81 9.38 11.57
N ILE A 337 -15.12 8.35 11.08
CA ILE A 337 -13.73 8.04 11.42
C ILE A 337 -12.81 9.21 11.06
N LEU A 338 -12.96 9.80 9.87
CA LEU A 338 -12.20 10.99 9.46
C LEU A 338 -12.38 12.14 10.47
N ARG A 339 -13.63 12.50 10.80
CA ARG A 339 -13.93 13.57 11.77
C ARG A 339 -13.42 13.28 13.18
N MET A 340 -13.52 12.04 13.64
CA MET A 340 -13.03 11.70 14.98
C MET A 340 -11.50 11.76 15.03
N CYS A 341 -10.81 11.24 14.01
CA CYS A 341 -9.36 11.27 13.92
C CYS A 341 -8.79 12.68 13.68
N GLU A 342 -9.54 13.59 13.05
CA GLU A 342 -9.18 15.02 12.93
C GLU A 342 -8.94 15.70 14.29
N HIS A 343 -9.56 15.19 15.36
CA HIS A 343 -9.57 15.81 16.69
C HIS A 343 -9.05 14.91 17.81
N ALA A 344 -8.68 13.67 17.50
CA ALA A 344 -8.11 12.75 18.45
C ALA A 344 -6.71 13.21 18.87
N ARG A 345 -6.42 13.15 20.18
CA ARG A 345 -5.05 13.36 20.68
C ARG A 345 -4.13 12.22 20.25
N GLU A 346 -4.66 11.00 20.30
CA GLU A 346 -3.96 9.79 19.87
C GLU A 346 -4.95 8.78 19.27
N VAL A 347 -4.55 8.18 18.15
CA VAL A 347 -5.25 7.07 17.50
C VAL A 347 -4.38 5.81 17.66
N VAL A 348 -4.88 4.82 18.39
CA VAL A 348 -4.12 3.63 18.78
C VAL A 348 -4.55 2.43 17.95
N HIS A 349 -3.58 1.66 17.47
CA HIS A 349 -3.83 0.43 16.75
C HIS A 349 -3.53 -0.80 17.63
N VAL A 350 -4.42 -1.78 17.58
CA VAL A 350 -4.25 -3.11 18.20
C VAL A 350 -3.96 -4.12 17.08
N PRO A 351 -2.70 -4.57 16.90
CA PRO A 351 -2.30 -5.44 15.78
C PRO A 351 -2.71 -6.92 16.02
N LYS A 352 -4.01 -7.12 16.24
CA LYS A 352 -4.68 -8.40 16.47
C LYS A 352 -5.98 -8.40 15.69
N VAL A 353 -6.28 -9.53 15.06
CA VAL A 353 -7.59 -9.76 14.44
C VAL A 353 -8.61 -9.95 15.55
N LEU A 354 -9.41 -8.91 15.81
CA LEU A 354 -10.46 -8.92 16.84
C LEU A 354 -11.87 -8.87 16.24
N TYR A 355 -11.95 -8.69 14.92
CA TYR A 355 -13.18 -8.53 14.16
C TYR A 355 -13.22 -9.49 12.96
N HIS A 356 -14.34 -10.18 12.78
CA HIS A 356 -14.60 -11.10 11.68
C HIS A 356 -15.75 -10.57 10.82
N TRP A 357 -15.40 -9.98 9.68
CA TRP A 357 -16.38 -9.43 8.73
C TRP A 357 -17.06 -10.54 7.94
N ARG A 358 -18.35 -10.75 8.15
CA ARG A 358 -19.17 -11.69 7.42
C ARG A 358 -19.36 -11.26 5.96
N SER A 359 -18.89 -12.11 5.07
CA SER A 359 -19.11 -11.96 3.64
C SER A 359 -20.35 -12.74 3.19
N SER A 360 -21.37 -12.03 2.71
CA SER A 360 -22.58 -12.58 2.10
C SER A 360 -22.77 -12.07 0.67
N PRO A 361 -23.51 -12.76 -0.23
CA PRO A 361 -23.81 -12.27 -1.58
C PRO A 361 -24.54 -10.91 -1.63
N ALA A 362 -25.21 -10.52 -0.54
CA ALA A 362 -25.88 -9.22 -0.38
C ALA A 362 -24.99 -8.15 0.32
N SER A 363 -23.83 -8.54 0.83
CA SER A 363 -22.87 -7.65 1.50
C SER A 363 -22.23 -6.68 0.51
N THR A 364 -21.72 -5.55 1.00
CA THR A 364 -20.92 -4.61 0.20
C THR A 364 -19.68 -5.27 -0.40
N ALA A 365 -19.18 -6.33 0.24
CA ALA A 365 -18.02 -7.10 -0.19
C ALA A 365 -18.18 -7.85 -1.53
N SER A 366 -19.41 -8.11 -2.01
CA SER A 366 -19.66 -9.03 -3.14
C SER A 366 -20.12 -8.38 -4.44
N ASN A 367 -20.57 -7.11 -4.45
CA ASN A 367 -21.10 -6.45 -5.66
C ASN A 367 -20.79 -4.94 -5.70
N PRO A 368 -19.64 -4.52 -6.26
CA PRO A 368 -19.25 -3.12 -6.36
C PRO A 368 -20.17 -2.26 -7.24
N GLU A 369 -20.69 -2.81 -8.34
CA GLU A 369 -21.45 -2.03 -9.33
C GLU A 369 -22.85 -1.61 -8.83
N SER A 370 -23.47 -2.40 -7.94
CA SER A 370 -24.77 -2.07 -7.36
C SER A 370 -24.72 -1.01 -6.26
N LYS A 371 -23.52 -0.56 -5.85
CA LYS A 371 -23.29 0.33 -4.71
C LYS A 371 -22.48 1.58 -5.05
N MET A 372 -22.60 2.08 -6.29
CA MET A 372 -21.95 3.33 -6.73
C MET A 372 -22.22 4.55 -5.84
N TYR A 373 -23.35 4.59 -5.13
CA TYR A 373 -23.66 5.66 -4.19
C TYR A 373 -22.67 5.70 -3.00
N ALA A 374 -22.22 4.54 -2.50
CA ALA A 374 -21.27 4.44 -1.40
C ALA A 374 -19.90 5.01 -1.77
N TYR A 375 -19.40 4.72 -2.98
CA TYR A 375 -18.14 5.30 -3.45
C TYR A 375 -18.23 6.82 -3.67
N LYS A 376 -19.38 7.31 -4.14
CA LYS A 376 -19.61 8.77 -4.23
C LYS A 376 -19.67 9.41 -2.84
N ALA A 377 -20.32 8.77 -1.88
CA ALA A 377 -20.36 9.23 -0.50
C ALA A 377 -18.96 9.25 0.12
N GLY A 378 -18.13 8.22 -0.09
CA GLY A 378 -16.76 8.20 0.42
C GLY A 378 -15.86 9.25 -0.24
N ALA A 379 -15.97 9.48 -1.54
CA ALA A 379 -15.26 10.58 -2.20
C ALA A 379 -15.68 11.95 -1.63
N ALA A 380 -16.98 12.13 -1.35
CA ALA A 380 -17.49 13.34 -0.70
C ALA A 380 -17.01 13.48 0.76
N ALA A 381 -16.86 12.37 1.49
CA ALA A 381 -16.31 12.37 2.85
C ALA A 381 -14.84 12.79 2.86
N VAL A 382 -14.01 12.25 1.95
CA VAL A 382 -12.60 12.66 1.78
C VAL A 382 -12.53 14.13 1.40
N LYS A 383 -13.34 14.59 0.45
CA LYS A 383 -13.37 16.01 0.06
C LYS A 383 -13.70 16.92 1.24
N ALA A 384 -14.74 16.58 2.02
CA ALA A 384 -15.12 17.34 3.20
C ALA A 384 -14.04 17.29 4.30
N HIS A 385 -13.30 16.19 4.41
CA HIS A 385 -12.14 16.09 5.31
C HIS A 385 -11.05 17.08 4.91
N TYR A 386 -10.67 17.18 3.63
CA TYR A 386 -9.69 18.17 3.18
C TYR A 386 -10.15 19.60 3.48
N GLU A 387 -11.43 19.92 3.25
CA GLU A 387 -11.99 21.24 3.53
C GLU A 387 -11.93 21.63 5.02
N ARG A 388 -12.03 20.65 5.94
CA ARG A 388 -11.94 20.88 7.39
C ARG A 388 -10.52 20.86 7.93
N ALA A 389 -9.73 19.87 7.51
CA ALA A 389 -8.44 19.53 8.12
C ALA A 389 -7.24 20.20 7.44
N LEU A 390 -7.35 20.50 6.14
CA LEU A 390 -6.28 21.08 5.32
C LEU A 390 -6.85 22.18 4.39
N PRO A 391 -7.51 23.23 4.94
CA PRO A 391 -8.16 24.26 4.12
C PRO A 391 -7.21 25.04 3.20
N GLU A 392 -5.91 25.03 3.49
CA GLU A 392 -4.84 25.60 2.66
C GLU A 392 -4.51 24.74 1.43
N VAL A 393 -4.81 23.44 1.47
CA VAL A 393 -4.60 22.51 0.36
C VAL A 393 -5.81 22.51 -0.55
N LYS A 394 -5.69 23.19 -1.69
CA LYS A 394 -6.77 23.24 -2.68
C LYS A 394 -6.82 21.94 -3.46
N ILE A 395 -8.01 21.33 -3.50
CA ILE A 395 -8.31 20.14 -4.30
C ILE A 395 -9.40 20.47 -5.31
N THR A 396 -9.25 19.95 -6.53
CA THR A 396 -10.24 20.08 -7.60
C THR A 396 -11.34 19.04 -7.44
N ASP A 397 -10.96 17.78 -7.23
CA ASP A 397 -11.90 16.68 -7.12
C ASP A 397 -11.29 15.49 -6.35
N VAL A 398 -12.15 14.56 -5.95
CA VAL A 398 -11.76 13.25 -5.42
C VAL A 398 -12.36 12.19 -6.33
N ILE A 399 -11.52 11.55 -7.13
CA ILE A 399 -11.94 10.58 -8.14
C ILE A 399 -11.65 9.14 -7.68
N LYS A 400 -12.18 8.17 -8.44
CA LYS A 400 -11.85 6.76 -8.22
C LYS A 400 -10.36 6.51 -8.50
N GLY A 401 -9.66 5.93 -7.54
CA GLY A 401 -8.29 5.45 -7.70
C GLY A 401 -8.21 4.15 -8.50
N ALA A 402 -7.18 3.33 -8.24
CA ALA A 402 -6.95 2.07 -8.94
C ALA A 402 -8.15 1.11 -8.88
N ASN A 403 -8.88 1.10 -7.75
CA ASN A 403 -10.10 0.31 -7.56
C ASN A 403 -11.20 1.14 -6.90
N TYR A 404 -12.45 0.68 -6.99
CA TYR A 404 -13.52 1.25 -6.19
C TYR A 404 -13.25 1.07 -4.69
N GLY A 405 -13.51 2.11 -3.91
CA GLY A 405 -13.13 2.19 -2.49
C GLY A 405 -11.75 2.82 -2.26
N LEU A 406 -10.91 2.95 -3.30
CA LEU A 406 -9.71 3.78 -3.29
C LEU A 406 -10.03 5.14 -3.93
N TYR A 407 -9.52 6.20 -3.32
CA TYR A 407 -9.74 7.58 -3.72
C TYR A 407 -8.43 8.22 -4.18
N HIS A 408 -8.48 8.92 -5.30
CA HIS A 408 -7.38 9.72 -5.83
C HIS A 408 -7.77 11.19 -5.76
N VAL A 409 -7.04 11.93 -4.94
CA VAL A 409 -7.23 13.37 -4.75
C VAL A 409 -6.52 14.12 -5.87
N LEU A 410 -7.25 14.97 -6.58
CA LEU A 410 -6.69 15.84 -7.62
C LEU A 410 -6.44 17.23 -7.03
N PHE A 411 -5.18 17.64 -6.98
CA PHE A 411 -4.78 18.92 -6.39
C PHE A 411 -4.98 20.10 -7.35
N HIS A 412 -5.12 21.30 -6.79
CA HIS A 412 -5.16 22.56 -7.52
C HIS A 412 -4.05 23.48 -7.02
N PHE A 413 -3.35 24.14 -7.93
CA PHE A 413 -2.28 25.08 -7.61
C PHE A 413 -2.57 26.43 -8.28
N ASP A 414 -2.70 27.49 -7.48
CA ASP A 414 -2.79 28.86 -8.04
C ASP A 414 -1.41 29.32 -8.55
N GLU A 415 -0.37 28.93 -7.82
CA GLU A 415 1.02 29.23 -8.14
C GLU A 415 1.84 27.94 -8.10
N LYS A 416 2.79 27.82 -9.04
CA LYS A 416 3.73 26.70 -9.08
C LYS A 416 5.08 27.18 -8.55
N PRO A 417 5.43 26.98 -7.27
CA PRO A 417 6.71 27.42 -6.71
C PRO A 417 7.90 26.79 -7.45
N LEU A 418 9.05 27.46 -7.36
CA LEU A 418 10.29 26.97 -7.98
C LEU A 418 10.75 25.69 -7.26
N ILE A 419 10.94 24.63 -8.03
CA ILE A 419 11.56 23.38 -7.57
C ILE A 419 13.01 23.34 -8.07
N SER A 420 13.96 23.17 -7.15
CA SER A 420 15.35 22.91 -7.49
C SER A 420 15.62 21.41 -7.58
N VAL A 421 15.93 20.95 -8.77
CA VAL A 421 16.24 19.54 -9.05
C VAL A 421 17.73 19.34 -8.90
N ILE A 422 18.15 18.44 -8.01
CA ILE A 422 19.56 18.15 -7.73
C ILE A 422 19.90 16.80 -8.35
N ILE A 423 20.86 16.79 -9.29
CA ILE A 423 21.26 15.58 -10.02
C ILE A 423 22.78 15.38 -9.92
N PRO A 424 23.26 14.46 -9.08
CA PRO A 424 24.65 14.00 -9.12
C PRO A 424 24.98 13.34 -10.47
N ASN A 425 26.12 13.68 -11.11
CA ASN A 425 26.51 13.02 -12.37
C ASN A 425 28.03 12.89 -12.57
N LYS A 426 28.46 11.67 -12.92
CA LYS A 426 29.82 11.33 -13.37
C LYS A 426 29.71 10.52 -14.66
N ASP A 427 30.26 10.98 -15.78
CA ASP A 427 30.44 10.22 -17.05
C ASP A 427 29.24 9.45 -17.65
N HIS A 428 28.00 9.77 -17.25
CA HIS A 428 26.77 9.09 -17.68
C HIS A 428 25.88 10.00 -18.55
N ILE A 429 26.41 10.41 -19.71
CA ILE A 429 25.78 11.39 -20.62
C ILE A 429 24.36 10.98 -21.03
N ALA A 430 24.18 9.75 -21.52
CA ALA A 430 22.90 9.30 -22.06
C ALA A 430 21.81 9.20 -20.98
N ASP A 431 22.17 8.71 -19.79
CA ASP A 431 21.26 8.62 -18.66
C ASP A 431 20.86 10.03 -18.19
N LEU A 432 21.85 10.92 -18.01
CA LEU A 432 21.61 12.31 -17.61
C LEU A 432 20.73 13.06 -18.63
N GLU A 433 20.97 12.88 -19.93
CA GLU A 433 20.14 13.49 -20.98
C GLU A 433 18.69 13.03 -20.85
N ARG A 434 18.46 11.72 -20.67
CA ARG A 434 17.13 11.14 -20.50
C ARG A 434 16.44 11.67 -19.25
N ALA A 435 17.14 11.74 -18.12
CA ALA A 435 16.60 12.27 -16.87
C ALA A 435 16.20 13.75 -17.00
N VAL A 436 17.10 14.59 -17.51
CA VAL A 436 16.84 16.04 -17.67
C VAL A 436 15.76 16.32 -18.70
N SER A 437 15.83 15.69 -19.88
CA SER A 437 14.85 15.92 -20.95
C SER A 437 13.46 15.39 -20.58
N SER A 438 13.35 14.20 -19.99
CA SER A 438 12.04 13.66 -19.58
C SER A 438 11.37 14.56 -18.54
N LEU A 439 12.13 15.15 -17.60
CA LEU A 439 11.58 16.09 -16.64
C LEU A 439 11.19 17.43 -17.29
N LEU A 440 12.11 18.06 -18.03
CA LEU A 440 11.91 19.41 -18.55
C LEU A 440 10.97 19.50 -19.76
N GLU A 441 10.86 18.42 -20.55
CA GLU A 441 10.07 18.40 -21.78
C GLU A 441 8.70 17.74 -21.60
N LYS A 442 8.56 16.79 -20.66
CA LYS A 442 7.29 16.06 -20.45
C LYS A 442 6.51 16.50 -19.21
N SER A 443 7.15 17.07 -18.17
CA SER A 443 6.42 17.40 -16.95
C SER A 443 5.41 18.53 -17.17
N THR A 444 4.23 18.36 -16.57
CA THR A 444 3.20 19.41 -16.43
C THR A 444 3.63 20.51 -15.44
N TRP A 445 4.59 20.24 -14.56
CA TRP A 445 5.25 21.26 -13.76
C TRP A 445 6.34 21.94 -14.60
N GLY A 446 6.27 23.26 -14.76
CA GLY A 446 7.21 23.99 -15.62
C GLY A 446 8.26 24.80 -14.87
N ASN A 447 8.08 25.03 -13.56
CA ASN A 447 8.91 25.98 -12.80
C ASN A 447 10.07 25.26 -12.09
N PHE A 448 11.12 24.98 -12.84
CA PHE A 448 12.32 24.28 -12.37
C PHE A 448 13.59 25.13 -12.47
N GLU A 449 14.53 24.89 -11.57
CA GLU A 449 15.96 24.97 -11.90
C GLU A 449 16.56 23.57 -11.76
N VAL A 450 17.52 23.23 -12.62
CA VAL A 450 18.22 21.94 -12.56
C VAL A 450 19.68 22.21 -12.25
N ILE A 451 20.15 21.65 -11.13
CA ILE A 451 21.52 21.75 -10.65
C ILE A 451 22.15 20.38 -10.79
N ILE A 452 22.96 20.23 -11.84
CA ILE A 452 23.78 19.05 -12.03
C ILE A 452 25.02 19.24 -11.16
N VAL A 453 25.27 18.29 -10.26
CA VAL A 453 26.47 18.29 -9.43
C VAL A 453 27.45 17.29 -10.02
N GLU A 454 28.40 17.83 -10.79
CA GLU A 454 29.50 17.10 -11.38
C GLU A 454 30.40 16.56 -10.26
N ASN A 455 30.67 15.25 -10.26
CA ASN A 455 31.40 14.57 -9.20
C ASN A 455 32.49 13.60 -9.72
N ASN A 456 33.55 14.18 -10.29
CA ASN A 456 34.79 13.49 -10.72
C ASN A 456 34.68 12.73 -12.05
N SER A 457 34.05 13.32 -13.05
CA SER A 457 34.03 12.88 -14.46
C SER A 457 35.43 12.93 -15.05
N GLU A 458 35.75 11.91 -15.84
CA GLU A 458 37.07 11.74 -16.47
C GLU A 458 37.02 12.00 -17.99
N GLN A 459 35.84 11.91 -18.61
CA GLN A 459 35.69 12.04 -20.06
C GLN A 459 35.48 13.51 -20.47
N GLU A 460 36.25 14.01 -21.45
CA GLU A 460 36.11 15.38 -21.97
C GLU A 460 34.71 15.60 -22.60
N GLU A 461 34.15 14.55 -23.18
CA GLU A 461 32.80 14.51 -23.74
C GLU A 461 31.75 14.88 -22.70
N THR A 462 31.92 14.50 -21.44
CA THR A 462 30.99 14.83 -20.34
C THR A 462 30.93 16.34 -20.11
N PHE A 463 32.08 17.00 -20.09
CA PHE A 463 32.16 18.45 -19.89
C PHE A 463 31.60 19.23 -21.10
N ARG A 464 31.88 18.77 -22.33
CA ARG A 464 31.27 19.34 -23.55
C ARG A 464 29.76 19.15 -23.56
N PHE A 465 29.27 18.02 -23.06
CA PHE A 465 27.84 17.76 -22.94
C PHE A 465 27.16 18.69 -21.93
N TYR A 466 27.79 18.98 -20.80
CA TYR A 466 27.28 20.00 -19.86
C TYR A 466 27.12 21.38 -20.49
N GLU A 467 28.07 21.82 -21.32
CA GLU A 467 27.92 23.07 -22.07
C GLU A 467 26.73 23.02 -23.04
N THR A 468 26.53 21.87 -23.67
CA THR A 468 25.41 21.64 -24.61
C THR A 468 24.08 21.69 -23.88
N LEU A 469 23.96 21.03 -22.72
CA LEU A 469 22.76 21.06 -21.88
C LEU A 469 22.42 22.48 -21.40
N GLN A 470 23.41 23.23 -20.90
CA GLN A 470 23.20 24.61 -20.43
C GLN A 470 22.81 25.57 -21.56
N LYS A 471 23.26 25.31 -22.80
CA LYS A 471 22.81 26.05 -23.99
C LYS A 471 21.39 25.67 -24.42
N LYS A 472 21.03 24.39 -24.31
CA LYS A 472 19.69 23.88 -24.66
C LYS A 472 18.63 24.33 -23.65
N TYR A 473 18.94 24.29 -22.36
CA TYR A 473 18.03 24.63 -21.27
C TYR A 473 18.64 25.71 -20.37
N SER A 474 18.11 26.93 -20.43
CA SER A 474 18.60 28.07 -19.64
C SER A 474 18.45 27.90 -18.13
N GLN A 475 17.58 27.00 -17.68
CA GLN A 475 17.37 26.66 -16.27
C GLN A 475 18.32 25.58 -15.73
N VAL A 476 19.18 24.99 -16.59
CA VAL A 476 20.19 24.02 -16.17
C VAL A 476 21.49 24.75 -15.84
N ARG A 477 22.15 24.34 -14.75
CA ARG A 477 23.52 24.74 -14.44
C ARG A 477 24.31 23.60 -13.80
N VAL A 478 25.63 23.69 -13.91
CA VAL A 478 26.55 22.68 -13.36
C VAL A 478 27.36 23.25 -12.20
N LEU A 479 27.48 22.48 -11.12
CA LEU A 479 28.39 22.71 -10.00
C LEU A 479 29.44 21.62 -9.95
N ASN A 480 30.70 21.99 -9.74
CA ASN A 480 31.79 21.01 -9.63
C ASN A 480 32.03 20.69 -8.15
N TYR A 481 31.85 19.43 -7.77
CA TYR A 481 32.19 18.93 -6.45
C TYR A 481 33.66 18.53 -6.40
N ALA A 482 34.38 19.01 -5.39
CA ALA A 482 35.79 18.69 -5.17
C ALA A 482 35.93 17.72 -3.99
N GLY A 483 36.47 16.52 -4.24
CA GLY A 483 36.78 15.54 -3.22
C GLY A 483 36.38 14.12 -3.59
N GLU A 484 36.54 13.20 -2.65
CA GLU A 484 36.07 11.82 -2.82
C GLU A 484 34.55 11.76 -2.93
N PHE A 485 34.05 10.83 -3.75
CA PHE A 485 32.62 10.69 -3.97
C PHE A 485 31.88 10.37 -2.67
N ASN A 486 30.92 11.22 -2.36
CA ASN A 486 29.99 11.07 -1.25
C ASN A 486 28.62 11.57 -1.72
N TYR A 487 27.66 10.66 -1.92
CA TYR A 487 26.34 10.98 -2.45
C TYR A 487 25.63 12.04 -1.59
N SER A 488 25.72 11.90 -0.28
CA SER A 488 25.15 12.84 0.69
C SER A 488 25.77 14.24 0.55
N ALA A 489 27.10 14.34 0.51
CA ALA A 489 27.80 15.63 0.38
C ALA A 489 27.53 16.30 -0.98
N VAL A 490 27.49 15.52 -2.06
CA VAL A 490 27.19 15.99 -3.42
C VAL A 490 25.78 16.59 -3.47
N ASN A 491 24.79 15.89 -2.93
CA ASN A 491 23.42 16.40 -2.83
C ASN A 491 23.33 17.64 -1.91
N ASN A 492 23.92 17.59 -0.72
CA ASN A 492 23.95 18.72 0.22
C ASN A 492 24.53 19.99 -0.43
N MET A 493 25.60 19.86 -1.23
CA MET A 493 26.19 20.96 -1.99
C MET A 493 25.20 21.54 -3.01
N GLY A 494 24.49 20.68 -3.74
CA GLY A 494 23.42 21.08 -4.65
C GLY A 494 22.30 21.83 -3.94
N VAL A 495 21.78 21.27 -2.83
CA VAL A 495 20.72 21.90 -2.01
C VAL A 495 21.16 23.25 -1.46
N LYS A 496 22.42 23.38 -1.01
CA LYS A 496 22.95 24.66 -0.52
C LYS A 496 22.93 25.73 -1.61
N ALA A 497 23.20 25.36 -2.85
CA ALA A 497 23.18 26.27 -4.00
C ALA A 497 21.77 26.52 -4.57
N ALA A 498 20.79 25.67 -4.23
CA ALA A 498 19.40 25.76 -4.69
C ALA A 498 18.74 27.10 -4.31
N LYS A 499 17.85 27.58 -5.16
CA LYS A 499 17.03 28.79 -4.99
C LYS A 499 15.55 28.46 -4.80
N GLY A 500 15.12 27.27 -5.22
CA GLY A 500 13.77 26.77 -5.07
C GLY A 500 13.37 26.61 -3.61
N GLU A 501 12.07 26.79 -3.36
CA GLU A 501 11.47 26.51 -2.06
C GLU A 501 11.42 25.00 -1.79
N TYR A 502 11.33 24.22 -2.87
CA TYR A 502 11.29 22.76 -2.85
C TYR A 502 12.53 22.19 -3.53
N ILE A 503 12.99 21.06 -3.00
CA ILE A 503 14.12 20.30 -3.51
C ILE A 503 13.62 18.97 -4.03
N LEU A 504 13.93 18.67 -5.29
CA LEU A 504 13.76 17.34 -5.87
C LEU A 504 15.14 16.69 -5.95
N LEU A 505 15.43 15.76 -5.04
CA LEU A 505 16.58 14.88 -5.17
C LEU A 505 16.27 13.87 -6.26
N MET A 506 17.15 13.76 -7.25
CA MET A 506 16.92 12.91 -8.41
C MET A 506 18.23 12.27 -8.88
N ASN A 507 18.25 10.95 -9.03
CA ASN A 507 19.38 10.27 -9.65
C ASN A 507 19.47 10.62 -11.15
N ASN A 508 20.66 10.48 -11.74
CA ASN A 508 20.86 10.75 -13.16
C ASN A 508 20.29 9.67 -14.09
N ASP A 509 19.90 8.51 -13.57
CA ASP A 509 19.43 7.34 -14.31
C ASP A 509 17.94 7.06 -14.06
N VAL A 510 17.13 8.13 -14.01
CA VAL A 510 15.67 8.04 -13.95
C VAL A 510 15.03 8.56 -15.24
N GLU A 511 13.79 8.17 -15.49
CA GLU A 511 12.96 8.73 -16.56
C GLU A 511 11.53 8.96 -16.06
N LEU A 512 11.00 10.16 -16.27
CA LEU A 512 9.60 10.48 -15.97
C LEU A 512 8.66 9.66 -16.87
N ILE A 513 7.72 8.92 -16.24
CA ILE A 513 6.70 8.14 -16.95
C ILE A 513 5.42 8.97 -17.09
N GLU A 514 4.84 9.42 -15.97
CA GLU A 514 3.59 10.19 -15.98
C GLU A 514 3.87 11.68 -15.91
N GLU A 515 3.35 12.45 -16.85
CA GLU A 515 3.60 13.90 -17.00
C GLU A 515 3.19 14.70 -15.75
N THR A 516 2.23 14.20 -14.97
CA THR A 516 1.73 14.80 -13.72
C THR A 516 2.50 14.40 -12.47
N SER A 517 3.54 13.55 -12.56
CA SER A 517 4.19 12.99 -11.37
C SER A 517 4.72 14.04 -10.39
N VAL A 518 5.23 15.17 -10.89
CA VAL A 518 5.72 16.25 -10.02
C VAL A 518 4.56 17.02 -9.36
N GLU A 519 3.44 17.22 -10.08
CA GLU A 519 2.20 17.79 -9.51
C GLU A 519 1.64 16.89 -8.40
N GLU A 520 1.62 15.57 -8.64
CA GLU A 520 1.21 14.54 -7.68
C GLU A 520 2.08 14.55 -6.42
N MET A 521 3.40 14.75 -6.54
CA MET A 521 4.28 14.88 -5.38
C MET A 521 4.09 16.22 -4.66
N MET A 522 3.93 17.32 -5.40
CA MET A 522 3.68 18.65 -4.85
C MET A 522 2.38 18.74 -4.06
N GLY A 523 1.36 17.95 -4.45
CA GLY A 523 0.07 17.87 -3.77
C GLY A 523 0.20 17.58 -2.27
N TYR A 524 1.15 16.71 -1.92
CA TYR A 524 1.47 16.35 -0.54
C TYR A 524 2.58 17.24 0.04
N ALA A 525 3.63 17.54 -0.74
CA ALA A 525 4.80 18.29 -0.23
C ALA A 525 4.46 19.74 0.19
N GLN A 526 3.38 20.32 -0.32
CA GLN A 526 2.92 21.65 0.09
C GLN A 526 2.42 21.70 1.54
N ARG A 527 2.03 20.56 2.12
CA ARG A 527 1.51 20.49 3.49
C ARG A 527 2.62 20.71 4.50
N GLU A 528 2.31 21.44 5.56
CA GLU A 528 3.27 21.72 6.64
C GLU A 528 3.61 20.49 7.47
N ASP A 529 2.74 19.49 7.56
CA ASP A 529 2.98 18.22 8.29
C ASP A 529 3.84 17.22 7.51
N VAL A 530 4.10 17.44 6.22
CA VAL A 530 4.88 16.54 5.36
C VAL A 530 6.34 16.98 5.26
N GLY A 531 7.26 16.05 5.48
CA GLY A 531 8.70 16.28 5.38
C GLY A 531 9.32 15.82 4.07
N ALA A 532 8.84 14.71 3.51
CA ALA A 532 9.30 14.19 2.22
C ALA A 532 8.19 13.45 1.49
N VAL A 533 8.25 13.46 0.16
CA VAL A 533 7.36 12.72 -0.72
C VAL A 533 8.18 11.85 -1.66
N GLY A 534 7.90 10.56 -1.68
CA GLY A 534 8.44 9.58 -2.61
C GLY A 534 7.42 9.22 -3.69
N CYS A 535 7.91 8.62 -4.77
CA CYS A 535 7.10 8.18 -5.90
C CYS A 535 7.22 6.67 -6.12
N ARG A 536 6.43 6.13 -7.04
CA ARG A 536 6.59 4.75 -7.51
C ARG A 536 7.74 4.68 -8.52
N LEU A 537 8.70 3.80 -8.26
CA LEU A 537 9.79 3.52 -9.19
C LEU A 537 9.61 2.15 -9.82
N LEU A 538 9.78 2.09 -11.13
CA LEU A 538 9.77 0.86 -11.91
C LEU A 538 11.17 0.56 -12.45
N TYR A 539 11.52 -0.72 -12.43
CA TYR A 539 12.61 -1.24 -13.25
C TYR A 539 12.31 -1.05 -14.74
N GLU A 540 13.34 -1.15 -15.59
CA GLU A 540 13.19 -1.11 -17.06
C GLU A 540 12.20 -2.16 -17.58
N ASN A 541 12.13 -3.33 -16.93
CA ASN A 541 11.19 -4.39 -17.28
C ASN A 541 9.74 -4.15 -16.80
N GLY A 542 9.45 -3.00 -16.18
CA GLY A 542 8.15 -2.62 -15.66
C GLY A 542 7.79 -3.21 -14.28
N ALA A 543 8.65 -4.02 -13.67
CA ALA A 543 8.44 -4.47 -12.29
C ALA A 543 8.65 -3.33 -11.30
N ILE A 544 7.89 -3.33 -10.21
CA ILE A 544 8.05 -2.37 -9.11
C ILE A 544 9.44 -2.53 -8.51
N GLN A 545 10.17 -1.42 -8.44
CA GLN A 545 11.41 -1.30 -7.68
C GLN A 545 11.15 -0.65 -6.33
N HIS A 546 10.30 0.37 -6.27
CA HIS A 546 9.98 1.10 -5.04
C HIS A 546 8.50 1.46 -4.96
N ALA A 547 7.92 1.16 -3.79
CA ALA A 547 6.58 1.57 -3.40
C ALA A 547 6.52 1.88 -1.89
N GLY A 548 7.49 2.66 -1.39
CA GLY A 548 7.80 2.79 0.04
C GLY A 548 8.96 1.89 0.49
N VAL A 549 9.52 2.17 1.67
CA VAL A 549 10.56 1.36 2.34
C VAL A 549 10.03 0.86 3.67
N ILE A 550 10.27 -0.43 3.96
CA ILE A 550 9.93 -1.08 5.23
C ILE A 550 11.22 -1.31 6.01
N ILE A 551 11.26 -0.84 7.25
CA ILE A 551 12.39 -1.04 8.15
C ILE A 551 12.30 -2.43 8.79
N GLY A 552 13.42 -3.15 8.82
CA GLY A 552 13.50 -4.49 9.42
C GLY A 552 13.43 -5.66 8.43
N ILE A 553 13.11 -5.42 7.14
CA ILE A 553 13.35 -6.42 6.10
C ILE A 553 14.86 -6.48 5.83
N GLY A 554 15.52 -7.47 6.43
CA GLY A 554 16.97 -7.42 6.61
C GLY A 554 17.36 -6.25 7.49
N VAL A 555 17.66 -5.10 6.87
CA VAL A 555 17.92 -3.81 7.54
C VAL A 555 16.81 -2.83 7.15
N ALA A 556 16.56 -2.69 5.86
CA ALA A 556 15.43 -2.00 5.25
C ALA A 556 15.36 -2.44 3.78
N ASP A 557 14.15 -2.56 3.21
CA ASP A 557 13.98 -2.89 1.79
C ASP A 557 12.70 -2.26 1.22
N HIS A 558 12.63 -2.19 -0.09
CA HIS A 558 11.53 -1.56 -0.82
C HIS A 558 10.29 -2.47 -0.85
N ALA A 559 9.13 -1.94 -0.50
CA ALA A 559 7.87 -2.66 -0.55
C ALA A 559 7.54 -3.11 -1.99
N PHE A 560 7.00 -4.32 -2.13
CA PHE A 560 6.56 -4.93 -3.40
C PHE A 560 7.63 -5.10 -4.48
N LYS A 561 8.92 -4.95 -4.14
CA LYS A 561 10.05 -5.09 -5.05
C LYS A 561 9.99 -6.39 -5.87
N GLY A 562 10.08 -6.25 -7.20
CA GLY A 562 10.04 -7.35 -8.18
C GLY A 562 8.63 -7.76 -8.64
N THR A 563 7.58 -7.06 -8.20
CA THR A 563 6.19 -7.36 -8.61
C THR A 563 5.84 -6.61 -9.91
N PHE A 564 5.26 -7.30 -10.90
CA PHE A 564 4.91 -6.69 -12.22
C PHE A 564 3.57 -5.96 -12.27
N SER A 565 2.75 -6.07 -11.23
CA SER A 565 1.46 -5.40 -11.13
C SER A 565 1.37 -4.72 -9.78
N ALA A 566 1.06 -3.43 -9.79
CA ALA A 566 0.71 -2.70 -8.58
C ALA A 566 -0.74 -3.00 -8.14
N ASP A 567 -1.60 -3.31 -9.10
CA ASP A 567 -2.97 -3.76 -8.85
C ASP A 567 -2.97 -5.15 -8.21
N GLY A 568 -3.82 -5.34 -7.19
CA GLY A 568 -3.98 -6.61 -6.51
C GLY A 568 -2.81 -6.99 -5.59
N THR A 569 -1.86 -6.07 -5.37
CA THR A 569 -0.91 -6.14 -4.24
C THR A 569 -1.66 -6.20 -2.91
N TYR A 570 -0.94 -6.39 -1.80
CA TYR A 570 -1.57 -6.54 -0.48
C TYR A 570 -2.50 -5.36 -0.18
N PHE A 571 -3.82 -5.60 -0.20
CA PHE A 571 -4.87 -4.57 -0.12
C PHE A 571 -4.63 -3.36 -1.02
N ASN A 572 -4.06 -3.57 -2.22
CA ASN A 572 -3.67 -2.53 -3.17
C ASN A 572 -2.70 -1.46 -2.61
N ARG A 573 -1.98 -1.73 -1.53
CA ARG A 573 -1.05 -0.76 -0.93
C ARG A 573 -0.02 -0.20 -1.93
N ALA A 574 0.37 -0.91 -2.98
CA ALA A 574 1.27 -0.34 -4.00
C ALA A 574 0.62 0.76 -4.87
N MET A 575 -0.70 0.92 -4.83
CA MET A 575 -1.50 1.93 -5.53
C MET A 575 -2.28 2.84 -4.58
N THR A 576 -1.98 2.79 -3.28
CA THR A 576 -2.58 3.64 -2.25
C THR A 576 -1.56 4.70 -1.79
N PRO A 577 -1.82 6.01 -1.95
CA PRO A 577 -1.06 7.04 -1.26
C PRO A 577 -1.08 6.79 0.25
N GLN A 578 0.08 6.76 0.89
CA GLN A 578 0.18 6.41 2.31
C GLN A 578 1.50 6.87 2.93
N ASP A 579 1.53 6.90 4.25
CA ASP A 579 2.73 7.18 5.02
C ASP A 579 3.62 5.92 5.14
N TYR A 580 4.93 6.11 5.02
CA TYR A 580 5.95 5.09 5.27
C TYR A 580 7.06 5.63 6.17
N SER A 581 7.86 4.75 6.78
CA SER A 581 9.01 5.17 7.58
C SER A 581 10.09 5.84 6.73
N ALA A 582 10.20 5.43 5.46
CA ALA A 582 11.12 6.03 4.51
C ALA A 582 10.70 5.85 3.05
N VAL A 583 11.22 6.73 2.20
CA VAL A 583 11.22 6.64 0.73
C VAL A 583 12.65 6.87 0.22
N THR A 584 12.93 6.49 -1.02
CA THR A 584 14.29 6.61 -1.56
C THR A 584 14.56 7.96 -2.21
N ALA A 585 15.80 8.45 -2.10
CA ALA A 585 16.26 9.67 -2.76
C ALA A 585 16.55 9.51 -4.27
N ALA A 586 16.31 8.33 -4.86
CA ALA A 586 16.37 8.18 -6.30
C ALA A 586 15.41 9.16 -7.01
N VAL A 587 14.23 9.38 -6.43
CA VAL A 587 13.34 10.53 -6.71
C VAL A 587 12.60 10.88 -5.41
N MET A 588 12.99 11.97 -4.75
CA MET A 588 12.38 12.44 -3.49
C MET A 588 12.18 13.95 -3.51
N LEU A 589 10.97 14.40 -3.21
CA LEU A 589 10.62 15.81 -3.08
C LEU A 589 10.55 16.20 -1.60
N THR A 590 11.12 17.34 -1.25
CA THR A 590 11.10 17.85 0.14
C THR A 590 11.16 19.37 0.15
N LYS A 591 10.55 20.01 1.15
CA LYS A 591 10.65 21.46 1.35
C LYS A 591 12.09 21.79 1.79
N LYS A 592 12.71 22.79 1.17
CA LYS A 592 14.11 23.15 1.44
C LYS A 592 14.33 23.50 2.92
N SER A 593 13.39 24.20 3.54
CA SER A 593 13.46 24.55 4.96
C SER A 593 13.52 23.30 5.85
N VAL A 594 12.67 22.31 5.57
CA VAL A 594 12.60 21.04 6.31
C VAL A 594 13.87 20.21 6.09
N TYR A 595 14.39 20.17 4.86
CA TYR A 595 15.67 19.50 4.58
C TYR A 595 16.82 20.09 5.40
N LEU A 596 16.90 21.42 5.49
CA LEU A 596 17.91 22.10 6.29
C LEU A 596 17.70 21.90 7.79
N GLU A 597 16.46 21.93 8.26
CA GLU A 597 16.10 21.69 9.67
C GLU A 597 16.50 20.28 10.13
N ALA A 598 16.25 19.26 9.30
CA ALA A 598 16.67 17.90 9.56
C ALA A 598 18.21 17.74 9.54
N GLY A 599 18.94 18.69 8.94
CA GLY A 599 20.41 18.65 8.79
C GLY A 599 20.90 18.02 7.49
N GLY A 600 20.05 17.95 6.45
CA GLY A 600 20.36 17.38 5.14
C GLY A 600 20.64 15.87 5.17
N LEU A 601 21.26 15.34 4.12
CA LEU A 601 21.75 13.95 4.12
C LEU A 601 23.02 13.86 4.99
N ASP A 602 23.10 12.87 5.88
CA ASP A 602 24.28 12.71 6.75
C ASP A 602 25.48 12.22 5.93
N GLU A 603 26.52 13.05 5.83
CA GLU A 603 27.72 12.76 5.04
C GLU A 603 28.54 11.57 5.59
N LYS A 604 28.26 11.10 6.81
CA LYS A 604 28.83 9.83 7.32
C LYS A 604 28.18 8.59 6.71
N LEU A 605 26.99 8.74 6.12
CA LEU A 605 26.32 7.76 5.28
C LEU A 605 26.56 8.19 3.83
N ALA A 606 27.74 7.90 3.31
CA ALA A 606 28.20 8.43 2.03
C ALA A 606 27.47 7.79 0.83
N VAL A 607 27.06 6.53 0.93
CA VAL A 607 26.40 5.81 -0.19
C VAL A 607 25.15 5.06 0.23
N ALA A 608 25.18 4.27 1.31
CA ALA A 608 24.03 3.50 1.76
C ALA A 608 23.28 4.21 2.90
N PHE A 609 21.97 3.96 2.97
CA PHE A 609 21.07 4.38 4.06
C PHE A 609 20.89 5.89 4.29
N ASN A 610 21.49 6.77 3.48
CA ASN A 610 21.42 8.22 3.68
C ASN A 610 20.00 8.77 3.58
N ASP A 611 19.23 8.29 2.61
CA ASP A 611 17.85 8.66 2.35
C ASP A 611 16.90 8.12 3.42
N ILE A 612 17.11 6.87 3.85
CA ILE A 612 16.36 6.25 4.94
C ILE A 612 16.65 6.97 6.26
N ASP A 613 17.91 7.27 6.57
CA ASP A 613 18.29 8.02 7.77
C ASP A 613 17.67 9.42 7.80
N TYR A 614 17.65 10.10 6.65
CA TYR A 614 16.99 11.38 6.50
C TYR A 614 15.48 11.28 6.79
N CYS A 615 14.79 10.31 6.20
CA CYS A 615 13.37 10.08 6.46
C CYS A 615 13.08 9.77 7.94
N LEU A 616 13.90 8.93 8.58
CA LEU A 616 13.74 8.61 10.00
C LEU A 616 14.01 9.83 10.91
N ARG A 617 14.89 10.76 10.50
CA ARG A 617 15.04 12.05 11.18
C ARG A 617 13.83 12.97 10.99
N LEU A 618 13.21 12.97 9.81
CA LEU A 618 11.94 13.70 9.58
C LEU A 618 10.83 13.18 10.51
N ASN A 619 10.70 11.86 10.66
CA ASN A 619 9.74 11.27 11.59
C ASN A 619 9.98 11.73 13.04
N ARG A 620 11.25 11.85 13.48
CA ARG A 620 11.60 12.41 14.80
C ARG A 620 11.25 13.89 14.96
N LEU A 621 11.13 14.64 13.87
CA LEU A 621 10.63 16.02 13.84
C LEU A 621 9.09 16.08 13.78
N GLY A 622 8.41 14.94 13.84
CA GLY A 622 6.95 14.86 13.69
C GLY A 622 6.47 15.12 12.27
N LYS A 623 7.34 14.99 11.27
CA LYS A 623 6.99 15.14 9.85
C LYS A 623 6.66 13.80 9.22
N LEU A 624 5.65 13.77 8.38
CA LEU A 624 5.25 12.60 7.61
C LEU A 624 6.18 12.38 6.41
N VAL A 625 6.38 11.11 6.04
CA VAL A 625 7.05 10.71 4.80
C VAL A 625 6.03 9.98 3.95
N VAL A 626 5.56 10.67 2.90
CA VAL A 626 4.44 10.22 2.08
C VAL A 626 4.95 9.50 0.84
N TYR A 627 4.39 8.34 0.54
CA TYR A 627 4.53 7.67 -0.74
C TYR A 627 3.29 7.98 -1.60
N ASN A 628 3.49 8.53 -2.81
CA ASN A 628 2.40 8.72 -3.78
C ASN A 628 2.61 7.83 -5.03
N PRO A 629 1.75 6.83 -5.28
CA PRO A 629 1.88 5.90 -6.41
C PRO A 629 1.48 6.49 -7.77
N TYR A 630 0.78 7.63 -7.79
CA TYR A 630 0.40 8.35 -9.02
C TYR A 630 1.56 9.17 -9.59
N ALA A 631 2.61 9.42 -8.79
CA ALA A 631 3.91 9.84 -9.29
C ALA A 631 4.72 8.59 -9.69
N CYS A 632 5.19 8.54 -10.95
CA CYS A 632 5.80 7.33 -11.49
C CYS A 632 7.01 7.63 -12.39
N PHE A 633 8.12 6.93 -12.12
CA PHE A 633 9.37 7.04 -12.87
C PHE A 633 9.95 5.64 -13.14
N HIS A 634 10.69 5.51 -14.23
CA HIS A 634 11.67 4.43 -14.37
C HIS A 634 12.94 4.81 -13.60
N HIS A 635 13.59 3.82 -12.99
CA HIS A 635 14.93 3.97 -12.44
C HIS A 635 15.76 2.76 -12.87
N TYR A 636 16.80 3.03 -13.65
CA TYR A 636 17.56 2.00 -14.39
C TYR A 636 18.69 1.36 -13.58
N GLU A 637 18.81 1.72 -12.29
CA GLU A 637 19.65 1.14 -11.23
C GLU A 637 20.91 0.37 -11.68
N SER A 638 22.08 0.87 -11.26
CA SER A 638 23.41 0.27 -11.52
C SER A 638 23.99 0.49 -12.91
N LEU A 639 23.32 1.22 -13.80
CA LEU A 639 23.97 1.77 -15.01
C LEU A 639 25.11 2.71 -14.61
N SER A 640 24.89 3.60 -13.63
CA SER A 640 25.86 4.63 -13.23
C SER A 640 26.87 4.23 -12.16
N ARG A 641 26.59 3.19 -11.36
CA ARG A 641 27.32 2.91 -10.10
C ARG A 641 28.23 1.68 -10.13
N GLY A 642 27.91 0.68 -10.96
CA GLY A 642 28.55 -0.65 -10.92
C GLY A 642 28.29 -1.42 -9.61
N GLN A 643 28.79 -2.66 -9.49
CA GLN A 643 28.59 -3.51 -8.30
C GLN A 643 29.58 -3.18 -7.15
N ASP A 644 29.15 -3.37 -5.89
CA ASP A 644 29.97 -3.19 -4.67
C ASP A 644 30.91 -4.39 -4.43
N ASN A 645 31.81 -4.67 -5.37
CA ASN A 645 32.62 -5.91 -5.34
C ASN A 645 34.06 -5.71 -4.82
N THR A 646 34.42 -4.49 -4.39
CA THR A 646 35.77 -4.19 -3.89
C THR A 646 35.83 -4.23 -2.36
N SER A 647 36.98 -4.57 -1.78
CA SER A 647 37.21 -4.57 -0.32
C SER A 647 36.89 -3.22 0.34
N GLU A 648 37.26 -2.12 -0.28
CA GLU A 648 37.03 -0.75 0.24
C GLU A 648 35.53 -0.40 0.30
N LYS A 649 34.79 -0.63 -0.80
CA LYS A 649 33.32 -0.43 -0.84
C LYS A 649 32.60 -1.29 0.19
N ASN A 650 33.03 -2.54 0.37
CA ASN A 650 32.49 -3.43 1.41
C ASN A 650 32.79 -2.91 2.82
N ALA A 651 34.02 -2.45 3.09
CA ALA A 651 34.37 -1.87 4.38
C ALA A 651 33.55 -0.60 4.70
N ARG A 652 33.36 0.28 3.72
CA ARG A 652 32.47 1.45 3.82
C ARG A 652 31.03 1.01 4.14
N TYR A 653 30.46 0.10 3.34
CA TYR A 653 29.10 -0.39 3.56
C TYR A 653 28.91 -0.97 4.97
N MET A 654 29.85 -1.77 5.46
CA MET A 654 29.79 -2.31 6.82
C MET A 654 29.86 -1.22 7.90
N SER A 655 30.66 -0.16 7.69
CA SER A 655 30.71 1.00 8.59
C SER A 655 29.39 1.77 8.60
N GLU A 656 28.82 2.04 7.42
CA GLU A 656 27.52 2.73 7.27
C GLU A 656 26.39 1.91 7.90
N LEU A 657 26.37 0.60 7.65
CA LEU A 657 25.44 -0.33 8.25
C LEU A 657 25.52 -0.31 9.78
N SER A 658 26.73 -0.36 10.35
CA SER A 658 26.93 -0.31 11.81
C SER A 658 26.44 1.01 12.39
N LEU A 659 26.74 2.14 11.73
CA LEU A 659 26.28 3.46 12.17
C LEU A 659 24.74 3.54 12.14
N PHE A 660 24.13 3.11 11.03
CA PHE A 660 22.69 3.16 10.83
C PHE A 660 21.95 2.29 11.85
N THR A 661 22.34 1.02 11.97
CA THR A 661 21.70 0.06 12.90
C THR A 661 21.86 0.45 14.37
N GLN A 662 22.99 1.04 14.76
CA GLN A 662 23.17 1.56 16.12
C GLN A 662 22.28 2.77 16.39
N ARG A 663 22.19 3.71 15.43
CA ARG A 663 21.39 4.94 15.56
C ARG A 663 19.89 4.67 15.63
N TRP A 664 19.44 3.66 14.89
CA TRP A 664 18.03 3.31 14.71
C TRP A 664 17.66 1.98 15.39
N GLN A 665 18.40 1.56 16.41
CA GLN A 665 18.11 0.32 17.15
C GLN A 665 16.68 0.25 17.71
N GLU A 666 16.07 1.40 18.04
CA GLU A 666 14.74 1.44 18.66
C GLU A 666 13.63 1.03 17.68
N ILE A 667 13.67 1.46 16.41
CA ILE A 667 12.66 1.04 15.42
C ILE A 667 12.74 -0.46 15.12
N TYR A 668 13.93 -1.08 15.23
CA TYR A 668 14.06 -2.53 15.13
C TYR A 668 13.47 -3.29 16.33
N LYS A 669 13.50 -2.69 17.51
CA LYS A 669 12.91 -3.27 18.73
C LYS A 669 11.40 -3.12 18.76
N GLN A 670 10.90 -1.94 18.38
CA GLN A 670 9.49 -1.59 18.42
C GLN A 670 8.73 -2.13 17.20
N GLY A 671 9.40 -2.25 16.06
CA GLY A 671 8.78 -2.49 14.76
C GLY A 671 8.58 -1.19 13.99
N ASP A 672 8.50 -1.30 12.66
CA ASP A 672 8.14 -0.18 11.78
C ASP A 672 6.63 0.11 11.95
N PRO A 673 6.22 1.32 12.38
CA PRO A 673 4.81 1.63 12.64
C PRO A 673 3.93 1.50 11.38
N TYR A 674 4.50 1.63 10.19
CA TYR A 674 3.77 1.50 8.93
C TYR A 674 3.73 0.06 8.39
N TYR A 675 4.22 -0.91 9.16
CA TYR A 675 4.25 -2.33 8.81
C TYR A 675 3.79 -3.23 9.97
N ASN A 676 2.71 -3.98 9.75
CA ASN A 676 2.10 -4.78 10.80
C ASN A 676 3.02 -5.93 11.27
N PRO A 677 3.16 -6.18 12.59
CA PRO A 677 4.06 -7.19 13.14
C PRO A 677 3.67 -8.65 12.82
N ASN A 678 2.46 -8.88 12.31
CA ASN A 678 1.96 -10.18 11.84
C ASN A 678 2.42 -10.51 10.41
N LEU A 679 3.04 -9.56 9.70
CA LEU A 679 3.59 -9.73 8.37
C LEU A 679 5.08 -10.11 8.42
N THR A 680 5.55 -10.80 7.39
CA THR A 680 6.93 -11.29 7.34
C THR A 680 7.93 -10.15 7.16
N LEU A 681 9.08 -10.24 7.82
CA LEU A 681 10.26 -9.40 7.57
C LEU A 681 11.31 -10.12 6.70
N GLU A 682 10.97 -11.27 6.12
CA GLU A 682 11.87 -12.03 5.23
C GLU A 682 11.67 -11.71 3.74
N LYS A 683 10.52 -11.13 3.37
CA LYS A 683 10.11 -10.86 1.99
C LYS A 683 9.34 -9.54 1.93
N THR A 684 9.31 -8.91 0.76
CA THR A 684 8.64 -7.64 0.48
C THR A 684 7.19 -7.81 -0.02
N ASP A 685 6.61 -9.00 0.14
CA ASP A 685 5.32 -9.40 -0.44
C ASP A 685 4.14 -9.38 0.55
N PHE A 686 4.36 -8.93 1.79
CA PHE A 686 3.33 -8.83 2.84
C PHE A 686 2.67 -10.19 3.13
N SER A 687 3.41 -11.28 2.98
CA SER A 687 2.95 -12.61 3.41
C SER A 687 2.99 -12.76 4.93
N LEU A 688 2.26 -13.77 5.43
CA LEU A 688 2.18 -14.05 6.87
C LEU A 688 3.57 -14.29 7.46
N ARG A 689 3.81 -13.72 8.65
CA ARG A 689 5.00 -14.00 9.44
C ARG A 689 5.05 -15.49 9.82
N LYS A 690 6.25 -16.07 9.82
CA LYS A 690 6.43 -17.41 10.37
C LYS A 690 6.30 -17.36 11.90
N ILE A 691 5.44 -18.23 12.44
CA ILE A 691 5.32 -18.45 13.88
C ILE A 691 6.26 -19.58 14.25
N SER A 692 7.29 -19.27 15.05
CA SER A 692 8.26 -20.23 15.60
C SER A 692 7.62 -21.19 16.59
#